data_AF-A0A8J2Z691-F1
#
_entry.id   AF-A0A8J2Z691-F1
#
_cell.length_a   1.000
_cell.length_b   1.000
_cell.length_c   1.000
_cell.angle_alpha   90.00
_cell.angle_beta   90.00
_cell.angle_gamma   90.00
#
_symmetry.space_group_name_H-M   'P 1'
#
loop_
_entity.id
_entity.type
_entity.pdbx_description
1 polymer ?
#
loop_
_entity_poly.entity_id
_entity_poly.type
_entity_poly.pdbx_seq_one_letter_code
_entity_poly.pdbx_strand_id
1 'polypeptide(L)'
;MKIKRLNIHYLALLMGASVSASYAVPTSGDYVNDLPQTYTNNFTQETMDQINGILCVFAQTNYPEFTNQGAYLSKVDMNACNMGDERSDNSVPILSDIVGESTNVNGVQMVTFWIDGLQVGDGDTVLIEGKLVATETPTTLNPYGVFSLNYVSYPYVSGVLNRTTPQFRGFISASQATNGRALVKYFETESNGNNSRNVALAFIQTAENTGYGQISSVFNQSSMLAKIAFNSSHLENLVTRADLTNGQAEICYDRNNYTTSVYRYGLYNADGSRVNRDSGGFPVEMTINNETKRGWLSFYGLWLPGNPTVADGTAATKKDMQTGATTAGTIEVGPGRLELQTARSITLGQLAGTRLRLHALNQNQATAIVLWNSTNQQFDKVGEDSCTQNGCSFTPVTPAVAISNSELQTSYLGQHYSLNVSIDGVGGGGFTNIPMRDQNNQVVLPTNSTQLVVWTNALVAPTAADDILTLHCYNNCPVWNNGLGQWETKYPAWDSSGSPNLYLTYMINKNILATNNAYTLLDPNNVPVTSTTDNLWVGEMVPNTINVGTNIDSLYNGTITQKYTWQSGPQPWNKFYTFKATSDNSISSFEPPISLTYNDGQGSRFIEYESFGQLNGIPGKCYSRLDNTLQPQCGGNDQIWVPDYNVPTGTELTQTANANVSYFVKQLGIAQNLLPLAVGAARDACISDLQTLITQAGTDSNVTLPTLSDWVDPNIGTMPSVGDIPKVIAGVTQPQT
;
A
#
# COMPACT_ATOMS: atom_id res chain seq x y z
N MET A 1 -7.37 8.46 22.56
CA MET A 1 -8.77 8.10 22.93
C MET A 1 -8.86 6.57 22.91
N LYS A 2 -8.75 5.88 24.05
CA LYS A 2 -8.77 4.40 24.09
C LYS A 2 -10.22 3.93 24.27
N ILE A 3 -10.79 3.31 23.24
CA ILE A 3 -12.09 2.64 23.31
C ILE A 3 -11.90 1.26 23.95
N LYS A 4 -12.88 0.86 24.79
CA LYS A 4 -12.93 -0.38 25.56
C LYS A 4 -12.53 -1.60 24.72
N ARG A 5 -11.59 -2.41 25.21
CA ARG A 5 -11.37 -3.79 24.73
C ARG A 5 -12.63 -4.60 25.00
N LEU A 6 -13.34 -4.99 23.93
CA LEU A 6 -14.44 -5.94 23.99
C LEU A 6 -13.86 -7.35 23.81
N ASN A 7 -13.94 -8.19 24.85
CA ASN A 7 -13.64 -9.62 24.74
C ASN A 7 -14.79 -10.31 24.00
N ILE A 8 -14.67 -10.47 22.68
CA ILE A 8 -15.64 -11.23 21.87
C ILE A 8 -15.28 -12.72 21.99
N HIS A 9 -16.12 -13.49 22.68
CA HIS A 9 -16.10 -14.96 22.63
C HIS A 9 -16.86 -15.41 21.37
N TYR A 10 -16.17 -16.04 20.42
CA TYR A 10 -16.80 -16.62 19.24
C TYR A 10 -17.34 -18.02 19.54
N LEU A 11 -18.62 -18.23 19.28
CA LEU A 11 -19.26 -19.56 19.28
C LEU A 11 -19.26 -20.08 17.84
N ALA A 12 -18.42 -21.09 17.56
CA ALA A 12 -18.34 -21.72 16.26
C ALA A 12 -19.55 -22.66 16.05
N LEU A 13 -20.38 -22.39 15.03
CA LEU A 13 -21.44 -23.29 14.59
C LEU A 13 -20.88 -24.17 13.45
N LEU A 14 -20.72 -25.47 13.72
CA LEU A 14 -20.31 -26.45 12.72
C LEU A 14 -21.48 -26.77 11.77
N MET A 15 -21.26 -26.62 10.46
CA MET A 15 -21.92 -27.43 9.43
C MET A 15 -20.87 -27.89 8.41
N GLY A 16 -20.84 -29.19 8.17
CA GLY A 16 -19.74 -29.87 7.50
C GLY A 16 -19.81 -29.88 5.97
N ALA A 17 -18.64 -29.77 5.36
CA ALA A 17 -18.30 -30.36 4.07
C ALA A 17 -16.77 -30.58 4.01
N SER A 18 -16.38 -31.80 3.59
CA SER A 18 -15.03 -32.26 3.20
C SER A 18 -13.80 -31.81 4.02
N VAL A 19 -13.23 -32.76 4.76
CA VAL A 19 -12.06 -32.60 5.63
C VAL A 19 -10.79 -32.35 4.82
N SER A 20 -10.46 -31.08 4.59
CA SER A 20 -9.06 -30.64 4.61
C SER A 20 -8.65 -30.54 6.09
N ALA A 21 -7.46 -30.99 6.46
CA ALA A 21 -6.96 -30.82 7.82
C ALA A 21 -6.83 -29.32 8.13
N SER A 22 -7.85 -28.71 8.73
CA SER A 22 -7.78 -27.32 9.16
C SER A 22 -6.83 -27.28 10.36
N TYR A 23 -5.73 -26.56 10.19
CA TYR A 23 -4.78 -26.35 11.27
C TYR A 23 -5.43 -25.45 12.34
N ALA A 24 -5.15 -25.70 13.61
CA ALA A 24 -5.58 -24.79 14.66
C ALA A 24 -4.82 -23.45 14.52
N VAL A 25 -5.52 -22.33 14.75
CA VAL A 25 -4.91 -20.99 14.74
C VAL A 25 -3.71 -20.97 15.70
N PRO A 26 -2.55 -20.40 15.31
CA PRO A 26 -1.37 -20.36 16.17
C PRO A 26 -1.66 -19.67 17.50
N THR A 27 -1.18 -20.26 18.60
CA THR A 27 -1.38 -19.74 19.96
C THR A 27 -0.07 -19.33 20.64
N SER A 28 1.03 -19.24 19.88
CA SER A 28 2.36 -18.89 20.37
C SER A 28 3.15 -18.11 19.30
N GLY A 29 4.36 -17.67 19.64
CA GLY A 29 5.27 -17.02 18.68
C GLY A 29 4.86 -15.59 18.33
N ASP A 30 5.40 -15.10 17.20
CA ASP A 30 5.17 -13.76 16.68
C ASP A 30 3.68 -13.49 16.43
N TYR A 31 2.92 -14.51 16.04
CA TYR A 31 1.48 -14.40 15.85
C TYR A 31 0.77 -13.86 17.09
N VAL A 32 1.21 -14.20 18.30
CA VAL A 32 0.60 -13.67 19.54
C VAL A 32 1.17 -12.31 19.90
N ASN A 33 2.47 -12.10 19.67
CA ASN A 33 3.20 -10.89 20.06
C ASN A 33 2.87 -9.68 19.19
N ASP A 34 2.54 -9.88 17.92
CA ASP A 34 2.26 -8.79 16.98
C ASP A 34 0.88 -8.21 17.23
N LEU A 35 0.81 -7.03 17.84
CA LEU A 35 -0.47 -6.43 18.22
C LEU A 35 -1.06 -5.58 17.08
N PRO A 36 -2.38 -5.65 16.84
CA PRO A 36 -3.04 -4.74 15.92
C PRO A 36 -2.98 -3.30 16.45
N GLN A 37 -2.72 -2.36 15.55
CA GLN A 37 -2.94 -0.94 15.75
C GLN A 37 -4.32 -0.58 15.20
N THR A 38 -5.11 0.11 16.02
CA THR A 38 -6.44 0.58 15.66
C THR A 38 -6.51 2.08 15.78
N TYR A 39 -7.00 2.74 14.73
CA TYR A 39 -7.28 4.17 14.73
C TYR A 39 -8.74 4.42 14.36
N THR A 40 -9.31 5.49 14.91
CA THR A 40 -10.65 5.93 14.53
C THR A 40 -10.51 6.92 13.39
N ASN A 41 -11.26 6.72 12.32
CA ASN A 41 -11.20 7.56 11.14
C ASN A 41 -12.49 8.38 11.03
N ASN A 42 -12.32 9.69 10.91
CA ASN A 42 -13.38 10.67 10.77
C ASN A 42 -12.84 11.91 10.04
N PHE A 43 -13.72 12.85 9.72
CA PHE A 43 -13.38 14.04 8.92
C PHE A 43 -12.16 14.83 9.45
N THR A 44 -11.98 14.96 10.76
CA THR A 44 -10.91 15.77 11.38
C THR A 44 -9.71 14.95 11.84
N GLN A 45 -9.69 13.64 11.54
CA GLN A 45 -8.69 12.71 12.07
C GLN A 45 -7.26 13.00 11.59
N GLU A 46 -7.10 13.49 10.36
CA GLU A 46 -5.79 13.73 9.75
C GLU A 46 -4.86 14.61 10.60
N THR A 47 -5.41 15.64 11.27
CA THR A 47 -4.65 16.50 12.19
C THR A 47 -4.27 15.76 13.48
N MET A 48 -5.15 14.90 13.99
CA MET A 48 -4.91 14.13 15.20
C MET A 48 -3.85 13.04 14.99
N ASP A 49 -3.79 12.46 13.79
CA ASP A 49 -2.79 11.46 13.42
C ASP A 49 -1.38 12.03 13.50
N GLN A 50 -1.16 13.27 13.04
CA GLN A 50 0.15 13.93 13.12
C GLN A 50 0.61 14.11 14.57
N ILE A 51 -0.28 14.56 15.46
CA ILE A 51 0.03 14.73 16.89
C ILE A 51 0.41 13.39 17.52
N ASN A 52 -0.39 12.34 17.27
CA ASN A 52 -0.12 11.01 17.78
C ASN A 52 1.20 10.44 17.24
N GLY A 53 1.50 10.70 15.96
CA GLY A 53 2.73 10.24 15.33
C GLY A 53 3.97 10.89 15.93
N ILE A 54 3.96 12.21 16.13
CA ILE A 54 5.04 12.91 16.84
C ILE A 54 5.21 12.32 18.23
N LEU A 55 4.15 12.22 19.05
CA LEU A 55 4.27 11.66 20.41
C LEU A 55 4.76 10.21 20.41
N CYS A 56 4.40 9.41 19.40
CA CYS A 56 4.89 8.04 19.23
C CYS A 56 6.41 8.00 18.98
N VAL A 57 6.94 8.88 18.11
CA VAL A 57 8.37 8.93 17.80
C VAL A 57 9.19 9.12 19.08
N PHE A 58 8.71 9.99 19.98
CA PHE A 58 9.34 10.26 21.25
C PHE A 58 9.24 9.09 22.21
N ALA A 59 8.08 8.44 22.28
CA ALA A 59 7.90 7.25 23.11
C ALA A 59 8.87 6.13 22.69
N GLN A 60 9.12 5.97 21.38
CA GLN A 60 10.06 4.96 20.86
C GLN A 60 11.55 5.23 21.19
N THR A 61 11.91 6.42 21.67
CA THR A 61 13.28 6.68 22.17
C THR A 61 13.54 6.03 23.53
N ASN A 62 12.50 5.58 24.23
CA ASN A 62 12.58 5.06 25.59
C ASN A 62 13.36 5.97 26.58
N TYR A 63 13.24 7.29 26.40
CA TYR A 63 13.94 8.29 27.20
C TYR A 63 13.82 8.16 28.74
N PRO A 64 12.76 7.57 29.34
CA PRO A 64 12.70 7.40 30.79
C PRO A 64 13.84 6.52 31.31
N GLU A 65 14.24 5.47 30.57
CA GLU A 65 15.28 4.53 30.98
C GLU A 65 16.70 5.14 30.96
N PHE A 66 16.91 6.19 30.16
CA PHE A 66 18.21 6.87 30.01
C PHE A 66 18.29 8.19 30.79
N THR A 67 17.35 8.44 31.69
CA THR A 67 17.33 9.63 32.53
C THR A 67 18.61 9.75 33.35
N ASN A 68 19.29 10.89 33.26
CA ASN A 68 20.56 11.21 33.93
C ASN A 68 21.75 10.30 33.53
N GLN A 69 21.72 9.69 32.34
CA GLN A 69 22.80 8.81 31.83
C GLN A 69 23.61 9.42 30.68
N GLY A 70 23.39 10.71 30.38
CA GLY A 70 24.00 11.41 29.23
C GLY A 70 23.30 11.12 27.90
N ALA A 71 23.88 11.60 26.81
CA ALA A 71 23.32 11.43 25.47
C ALA A 71 23.40 9.97 24.98
N TYR A 72 22.40 9.55 24.21
CA TYR A 72 22.29 8.19 23.67
C TYR A 72 21.66 8.19 22.27
N LEU A 73 21.96 7.16 21.48
CA LEU A 73 21.41 6.94 20.15
C LEU A 73 20.21 5.98 20.21
N SER A 74 19.13 6.32 19.52
CA SER A 74 17.94 5.49 19.33
C SER A 74 17.63 5.32 17.84
N LYS A 75 17.23 4.12 17.42
CA LYS A 75 16.64 3.87 16.10
C LYS A 75 15.13 3.77 16.23
N VAL A 76 14.40 4.76 15.71
CA VAL A 76 12.94 4.87 15.84
C VAL A 76 12.26 4.50 14.52
N ASP A 77 11.27 3.62 14.59
CA ASP A 77 10.43 3.25 13.45
C ASP A 77 9.36 4.32 13.20
N MET A 78 9.63 5.19 12.22
CA MET A 78 8.73 6.27 11.82
C MET A 78 7.43 5.75 11.22
N ASN A 79 7.44 4.57 10.59
CA ASN A 79 6.23 3.97 10.01
C ASN A 79 5.33 3.36 11.07
N ALA A 80 5.90 2.77 12.13
CA ALA A 80 5.13 2.37 13.31
C ALA A 80 4.47 3.57 14.02
N CYS A 81 4.96 4.79 13.77
CA CYS A 81 4.37 6.03 14.24
C CYS A 81 3.52 6.77 13.19
N ASN A 82 3.28 6.20 12.01
CA ASN A 82 2.53 6.88 10.93
C ASN A 82 3.12 8.24 10.52
N MET A 83 4.46 8.38 10.62
CA MET A 83 5.26 9.58 10.35
C MET A 83 6.25 9.38 9.18
N GLY A 84 6.07 8.33 8.38
CA GLY A 84 6.85 8.11 7.16
C GLY A 84 6.36 8.93 5.98
N ASP A 85 7.23 9.13 4.99
CA ASP A 85 6.98 9.92 3.77
C ASP A 85 5.91 9.34 2.83
N GLU A 86 5.31 8.22 3.23
CA GLU A 86 4.26 7.54 2.51
C GLU A 86 3.09 7.23 3.43
N ARG A 87 2.03 8.05 3.29
CA ARG A 87 0.67 7.63 3.65
C ARG A 87 0.12 6.54 2.71
N SER A 88 0.96 6.02 1.80
CA SER A 88 0.74 4.84 0.96
C SER A 88 1.35 3.59 1.60
N ASP A 89 0.52 2.56 1.77
CA ASP A 89 0.73 1.10 1.63
C ASP A 89 2.12 0.43 1.80
N ASN A 90 3.16 1.04 2.38
CA ASN A 90 4.52 0.49 2.40
C ASN A 90 5.04 0.22 3.83
N SER A 91 4.95 -1.04 4.26
CA SER A 91 5.29 -1.57 5.60
C SER A 91 6.79 -1.72 5.90
N VAL A 92 7.63 -0.79 5.45
CA VAL A 92 9.04 -0.79 5.86
C VAL A 92 9.21 -0.03 7.18
N PRO A 93 9.85 -0.54 8.25
CA PRO A 93 10.29 0.33 9.33
C PRO A 93 11.24 1.40 8.78
N ILE A 94 10.76 2.65 8.65
CA ILE A 94 11.63 3.78 8.37
C ILE A 94 12.34 4.08 9.68
N LEU A 95 13.45 3.37 9.93
CA LEU A 95 14.27 3.58 11.10
C LEU A 95 15.06 4.88 10.93
N SER A 96 14.70 5.88 11.74
CA SER A 96 15.39 7.15 11.86
C SER A 96 16.27 7.16 13.10
N ASP A 97 17.47 7.72 12.97
CA ASP A 97 18.41 7.87 14.06
C ASP A 97 18.07 9.14 14.85
N ILE A 98 17.84 8.96 16.15
CA ILE A 98 17.50 10.02 17.08
C ILE A 98 18.53 10.03 18.20
N VAL A 99 19.26 11.13 18.32
CA VAL A 99 20.12 11.39 19.47
C VAL A 99 19.27 12.04 20.54
N GLY A 100 19.21 11.44 21.73
CA GLY A 100 18.43 11.95 22.86
C GLY A 100 19.31 12.22 24.08
N GLU A 101 18.94 13.22 24.88
CA GLU A 101 19.45 13.42 26.23
C GLU A 101 18.27 13.64 27.17
N SER A 102 18.27 12.95 28.31
CA SER A 102 17.14 12.92 29.24
C SER A 102 17.64 13.23 30.63
N THR A 103 17.03 14.20 31.31
CA THR A 103 17.37 14.60 32.68
C THR A 103 16.12 14.73 33.53
N ASN A 104 16.28 14.47 34.83
CA ASN A 104 15.25 14.75 35.81
C ASN A 104 15.84 15.55 36.96
N VAL A 105 15.33 16.78 37.15
CA VAL A 105 15.74 17.68 38.22
C VAL A 105 14.51 18.14 38.97
N ASN A 106 14.44 17.87 40.27
CA ASN A 106 13.32 18.25 41.14
C ASN A 106 11.94 17.82 40.62
N GLY A 107 11.85 16.65 39.98
CA GLY A 107 10.58 16.12 39.44
C GLY A 107 10.20 16.69 38.07
N VAL A 108 10.99 17.59 37.49
CA VAL A 108 10.83 18.05 36.11
C VAL A 108 11.68 17.18 35.20
N GLN A 109 11.01 16.43 34.31
CA GLN A 109 11.67 15.67 33.25
C GLN A 109 11.94 16.60 32.07
N MET A 110 13.18 16.67 31.62
CA MET A 110 13.56 17.36 30.38
C MET A 110 14.19 16.37 29.42
N VAL A 111 13.74 16.40 28.16
CA VAL A 111 14.30 15.59 27.08
C VAL A 111 14.62 16.50 25.92
N THR A 112 15.87 16.48 25.46
CA THR A 112 16.30 17.12 24.22
C THR A 112 16.60 16.04 23.20
N PHE A 113 16.29 16.30 21.93
CA PHE A 113 16.55 15.35 20.87
C PHE A 113 16.94 16.06 19.57
N TRP A 114 17.70 15.35 18.76
CA TRP A 114 18.14 15.74 17.43
C TRP A 114 17.82 14.60 16.46
N ILE A 115 17.21 14.95 15.33
CA ILE A 115 17.01 14.06 14.19
C ILE A 115 17.74 14.71 13.02
N ASP A 116 18.85 14.11 12.60
CA ASP A 116 19.67 14.65 11.53
C ASP A 116 19.49 13.86 10.24
N GLY A 117 19.52 14.55 9.10
CA GLY A 117 19.40 13.92 7.78
C GLY A 117 18.01 13.35 7.47
N LEU A 118 16.94 13.83 8.13
CA LEU A 118 15.57 13.46 7.75
C LEU A 118 15.19 14.21 6.47
N GLN A 119 14.72 13.52 5.45
CA GLN A 119 14.17 14.18 4.26
C GLN A 119 12.74 14.63 4.56
N VAL A 120 12.38 15.84 4.17
CA VAL A 120 11.01 16.36 4.33
C VAL A 120 10.58 17.07 3.06
N GLY A 121 9.50 16.59 2.44
CA GLY A 121 9.03 17.06 1.14
C GLY A 121 9.93 16.59 -0.02
N ASP A 122 10.03 17.41 -1.07
CA ASP A 122 10.55 16.99 -2.39
C ASP A 122 12.08 16.84 -2.52
N GLY A 123 12.89 17.03 -1.48
CA GLY A 123 14.34 16.83 -1.66
C GLY A 123 15.26 17.17 -0.49
N ASP A 124 15.00 18.24 0.23
CA ASP A 124 15.93 18.74 1.25
C ASP A 124 15.93 17.86 2.51
N THR A 125 17.13 17.55 3.00
CA THR A 125 17.27 17.01 4.35
C THR A 125 17.19 18.13 5.37
N VAL A 126 16.71 17.80 6.56
CA VAL A 126 16.64 18.71 7.70
C VAL A 126 17.33 18.15 8.91
N LEU A 127 17.79 19.06 9.75
CA LEU A 127 18.00 18.81 11.17
C LEU A 127 16.72 19.22 11.91
N ILE A 128 16.12 18.29 12.65
CA ILE A 128 15.05 18.58 13.60
C ILE A 128 15.64 18.63 15.00
N GLU A 129 15.35 19.71 15.70
CA GLU A 129 15.70 19.89 17.11
C GLU A 129 14.40 19.99 17.90
N GLY A 130 14.36 19.38 19.08
CA GLY A 130 13.27 19.68 19.99
C GLY A 130 13.53 19.36 21.44
N LYS A 131 12.59 19.83 22.25
CA LYS A 131 12.68 19.87 23.69
C LYS A 131 11.32 19.57 24.31
N LEU A 132 11.26 18.44 25.02
CA LEU A 132 10.15 18.08 25.90
C LEU A 132 10.48 18.51 27.33
N VAL A 133 9.53 19.16 27.99
CA VAL A 133 9.56 19.48 29.42
C VAL A 133 8.26 18.96 30.02
N ALA A 134 8.35 17.98 30.92
CA ALA A 134 7.21 17.44 31.65
C ALA A 134 7.33 17.76 33.14
N THR A 135 6.32 18.39 33.73
CA THR A 135 6.32 18.90 35.11
C THR A 135 5.34 18.18 36.01
N GLU A 136 4.30 17.54 35.45
CA GLU A 136 3.32 16.76 36.21
C GLU A 136 3.02 15.45 35.48
N THR A 137 2.96 14.35 36.22
CA THR A 137 2.57 13.05 35.68
C THR A 137 1.06 12.98 35.43
N PRO A 138 0.59 12.10 34.52
CA PRO A 138 -0.84 11.89 34.29
C PRO A 138 -1.63 11.55 35.55
N THR A 139 -2.83 12.12 35.68
CA THR A 139 -3.81 11.84 36.73
C THR A 139 -5.19 11.53 36.12
N THR A 140 -6.19 11.20 36.93
CA THR A 140 -7.56 11.00 36.44
C THR A 140 -8.21 12.29 35.90
N LEU A 141 -7.88 13.45 36.48
CA LEU A 141 -8.41 14.75 36.05
C LEU A 141 -7.62 15.34 34.87
N ASN A 142 -6.31 15.10 34.85
CA ASN A 142 -5.44 15.46 33.74
C ASN A 142 -4.73 14.20 33.18
N PRO A 143 -5.38 13.44 32.29
CA PRO A 143 -4.87 12.17 31.79
C PRO A 143 -3.62 12.29 30.90
N TYR A 144 -3.23 13.52 30.55
CA TYR A 144 -2.03 13.78 29.74
C TYR A 144 -0.84 14.25 30.59
N GLY A 145 -1.06 14.56 31.88
CA GLY A 145 -0.07 15.27 32.69
C GLY A 145 0.13 16.70 32.21
N VAL A 146 1.18 17.36 32.70
CA VAL A 146 1.55 18.70 32.23
C VAL A 146 2.90 18.60 31.53
N PHE A 147 2.90 18.90 30.24
CA PHE A 147 4.12 18.91 29.43
C PHE A 147 4.05 19.93 28.29
N SER A 148 5.22 20.31 27.80
CA SER A 148 5.40 21.06 26.56
C SER A 148 6.51 20.44 25.75
N LEU A 149 6.23 20.18 24.48
CA LEU A 149 7.17 19.74 23.48
C LEU A 149 7.26 20.81 22.40
N ASN A 150 8.40 21.46 22.27
CA ASN A 150 8.67 22.40 21.17
C ASN A 150 9.68 21.80 20.22
N TYR A 151 9.52 22.07 18.92
CA TYR A 151 10.44 21.59 17.90
C TYR A 151 10.59 22.60 16.75
N VAL A 152 11.71 22.49 16.06
CA VAL A 152 12.09 23.31 14.90
C VAL A 152 12.91 22.47 13.94
N SER A 153 12.76 22.73 12.65
CA SER A 153 13.59 22.11 11.61
C SER A 153 14.37 23.14 10.82
N TYR A 154 15.60 22.78 10.46
CA TYR A 154 16.52 23.59 9.67
C TYR A 154 16.95 22.82 8.43
N PRO A 155 16.77 23.38 7.21
CA PRO A 155 17.13 22.69 5.98
C PRO A 155 18.64 22.71 5.73
N TYR A 156 19.14 21.67 5.08
CA TYR A 156 20.45 21.67 4.45
C TYR A 156 20.34 22.24 3.04
N VAL A 157 20.91 23.42 2.81
CA VAL A 157 20.95 24.04 1.48
C VAL A 157 22.33 23.80 0.87
N SER A 158 22.38 23.05 -0.23
CA SER A 158 23.64 22.64 -0.87
C SER A 158 24.60 21.92 0.10
N GLY A 159 24.05 21.06 0.97
CA GLY A 159 24.81 20.31 1.98
C GLY A 159 25.27 21.13 3.20
N VAL A 160 24.89 22.40 3.29
CA VAL A 160 25.21 23.28 4.43
C VAL A 160 23.95 23.56 5.24
N LEU A 161 24.00 23.29 6.53
CA LEU A 161 22.87 23.53 7.44
C LEU A 161 22.54 25.03 7.51
N ASN A 162 21.33 25.40 7.11
CA ASN A 162 20.82 26.75 7.19
C ASN A 162 19.98 26.96 8.46
N ARG A 163 20.58 27.54 9.49
CA ARG A 163 19.90 27.86 10.76
C ARG A 163 19.09 29.18 10.76
N THR A 164 19.10 29.93 9.65
CA THR A 164 18.46 31.26 9.60
C THR A 164 16.99 31.21 9.23
N THR A 165 16.59 30.22 8.44
CA THR A 165 15.23 30.05 7.93
C THR A 165 14.72 28.65 8.27
N PRO A 166 13.98 28.48 9.37
CA PRO A 166 13.38 27.20 9.69
C PRO A 166 12.41 26.73 8.60
N GLN A 167 12.45 25.46 8.23
CA GLN A 167 11.54 24.88 7.24
C GLN A 167 10.15 24.66 7.84
N PHE A 168 10.10 24.10 9.06
CA PHE A 168 8.90 24.06 9.89
C PHE A 168 9.26 24.25 11.37
N ARG A 169 8.27 24.63 12.16
CA ARG A 169 8.37 24.75 13.62
C ARG A 169 7.00 24.61 14.26
N GLY A 170 6.97 24.06 15.46
CA GLY A 170 5.72 23.77 16.13
C GLY A 170 5.88 23.33 17.57
N PHE A 171 4.75 23.11 18.22
CA PHE A 171 4.70 22.60 19.58
C PHE A 171 3.48 21.73 19.83
N ILE A 172 3.61 20.83 20.81
CA ILE A 172 2.51 20.10 21.44
C ILE A 172 2.60 20.41 22.94
N SER A 173 1.49 20.81 23.56
CA SER A 173 1.46 20.98 25.02
C SER A 173 0.19 20.39 25.62
N ALA A 174 0.34 19.86 26.83
CA ALA A 174 -0.75 19.53 27.72
C ALA A 174 -0.61 20.38 29.00
N SER A 175 -1.70 21.03 29.41
CA SER A 175 -1.75 21.91 30.56
C SER A 175 -3.10 21.77 31.26
N GLN A 176 -3.29 22.47 32.39
CA GLN A 176 -4.58 22.56 33.05
C GLN A 176 -5.31 23.83 32.62
N ALA A 177 -6.53 23.69 32.09
CA ALA A 177 -7.47 24.79 31.91
C ALA A 177 -8.08 25.24 33.26
N THR A 178 -8.87 26.31 33.23
CA THR A 178 -9.70 26.73 34.37
C THR A 178 -10.53 25.54 34.87
N ASN A 179 -10.51 25.28 36.18
CA ASN A 179 -11.14 24.13 36.86
C ASN A 179 -10.38 22.77 36.79
N GLY A 180 -9.08 22.76 36.46
CA GLY A 180 -8.22 21.57 36.57
C GLY A 180 -8.42 20.53 35.45
N ARG A 181 -9.09 20.93 34.36
CA ARG A 181 -9.36 20.10 33.18
C ARG A 181 -8.16 20.08 32.24
N ALA A 182 -7.94 18.99 31.53
CA ALA A 182 -6.83 18.92 30.59
C ALA A 182 -7.08 19.76 29.33
N LEU A 183 -6.13 20.62 29.00
CA LEU A 183 -6.07 21.42 27.78
C LEU A 183 -4.88 20.95 26.96
N VAL A 184 -5.13 20.51 25.72
CA VAL A 184 -4.08 20.19 24.77
C VAL A 184 -4.09 21.21 23.65
N LYS A 185 -2.91 21.72 23.31
CA LYS A 185 -2.68 22.62 22.20
C LYS A 185 -1.62 22.06 21.28
N TYR A 186 -1.83 22.23 19.98
CA TYR A 186 -0.88 21.91 18.94
C TYR A 186 -0.83 23.04 17.92
N PHE A 187 0.37 23.41 17.50
CA PHE A 187 0.58 24.36 16.42
C PHE A 187 1.77 23.89 15.59
N GLU A 188 1.65 23.99 14.28
CA GLU A 188 2.77 23.83 13.37
C GLU A 188 2.62 24.80 12.20
N THR A 189 3.74 25.41 11.83
CA THR A 189 3.85 26.21 10.62
C THR A 189 5.02 25.69 9.80
N GLU A 190 4.78 25.51 8.51
CA GLU A 190 5.74 25.11 7.50
C GLU A 190 5.71 26.12 6.36
N SER A 191 6.90 26.49 5.88
CA SER A 191 7.07 27.38 4.75
C SER A 191 8.20 26.86 3.86
N ASN A 192 7.84 26.30 2.71
CA ASN A 192 8.79 25.81 1.71
C ASN A 192 8.61 26.55 0.38
N GLY A 193 9.27 27.71 0.25
CA GLY A 193 9.20 28.56 -0.93
C GLY A 193 7.77 29.07 -1.21
N ASN A 194 7.13 28.52 -2.25
CA ASN A 194 5.76 28.89 -2.66
C ASN A 194 4.67 28.15 -1.88
N ASN A 195 5.02 27.09 -1.14
CA ASN A 195 4.07 26.30 -0.36
C ASN A 195 4.12 26.69 1.11
N SER A 196 2.95 26.87 1.72
CA SER A 196 2.82 27.11 3.16
C SER A 196 1.72 26.24 3.75
N ARG A 197 2.00 25.70 4.93
CA ARG A 197 1.06 24.90 5.70
C ARG A 197 1.04 25.41 7.13
N ASN A 198 -0.15 25.69 7.65
CA ASN A 198 -0.37 26.03 9.05
C ASN A 198 -1.44 25.10 9.61
N VAL A 199 -1.14 24.44 10.72
CA VAL A 199 -2.10 23.60 11.44
C VAL A 199 -2.13 24.06 12.89
N ALA A 200 -3.33 24.24 13.42
CA ALA A 200 -3.54 24.63 14.80
C ALA A 200 -4.67 23.79 15.39
N LEU A 201 -4.51 23.39 16.64
CA LEU A 201 -5.51 22.68 17.42
C LEU A 201 -5.49 23.17 18.86
N ALA A 202 -6.68 23.35 19.42
CA ALA A 202 -6.88 23.52 20.84
C ALA A 202 -8.07 22.65 21.25
N PHE A 203 -7.91 21.82 22.28
CA PHE A 203 -9.00 21.00 22.78
C PHE A 203 -8.96 20.90 24.31
N ILE A 204 -10.13 20.89 24.93
CA ILE A 204 -10.31 20.65 26.36
C ILE A 204 -11.06 19.35 26.57
N GLN A 205 -10.53 18.53 27.45
CA GLN A 205 -11.23 17.39 28.00
C GLN A 205 -11.96 17.81 29.29
N THR A 206 -13.29 17.81 29.27
CA THR A 206 -14.10 18.24 30.41
C THR A 206 -14.41 17.12 31.39
N ALA A 207 -14.41 15.87 30.91
CA ALA A 207 -14.55 14.64 31.68
C ALA A 207 -14.00 13.44 30.91
N GLU A 208 -14.00 12.25 31.50
CA GLU A 208 -13.69 11.02 30.76
C GLU A 208 -14.61 10.90 29.53
N ASN A 209 -14.03 10.75 28.34
CA ASN A 209 -14.76 10.67 27.07
C ASN A 209 -15.62 11.89 26.70
N THR A 210 -15.44 13.06 27.34
CA THR A 210 -16.20 14.29 27.00
C THR A 210 -15.26 15.46 26.81
N GLY A 211 -15.46 16.24 25.76
CA GLY A 211 -14.63 17.38 25.46
C GLY A 211 -15.08 18.17 24.23
N TYR A 212 -14.39 19.27 23.99
CA TYR A 212 -14.60 20.12 22.82
C TYR A 212 -13.31 20.80 22.39
N GLY A 213 -13.26 21.26 21.15
CA GLY A 213 -12.05 21.81 20.57
C GLY A 213 -12.28 22.58 19.28
N GLN A 214 -11.22 23.23 18.83
CA GLN A 214 -11.11 23.84 17.52
C GLN A 214 -9.90 23.25 16.79
N ILE A 215 -10.04 23.11 15.47
CA ILE A 215 -8.95 22.78 14.55
C ILE A 215 -8.97 23.79 13.41
N SER A 216 -7.79 24.26 13.03
CA SER A 216 -7.60 25.02 11.80
C SER A 216 -6.49 24.38 10.98
N SER A 217 -6.70 24.34 9.67
CA SER A 217 -5.68 23.94 8.72
C SER A 217 -5.72 24.86 7.52
N VAL A 218 -4.57 25.42 7.16
CA VAL A 218 -4.40 26.29 6.01
C VAL A 218 -3.27 25.72 5.17
N PHE A 219 -3.57 25.35 3.94
CA PHE A 219 -2.62 24.90 2.94
C PHE A 219 -2.68 25.85 1.75
N ASN A 220 -1.64 26.64 1.56
CA ASN A 220 -1.62 27.69 0.54
C ASN A 220 -2.85 28.62 0.64
N GLN A 221 -3.74 28.56 -0.34
CA GLN A 221 -4.97 29.36 -0.39
C GLN A 221 -6.20 28.60 0.14
N SER A 222 -6.07 27.30 0.43
CA SER A 222 -7.13 26.44 0.94
C SER A 222 -7.14 26.49 2.47
N SER A 223 -8.31 26.73 3.06
CA SER A 223 -8.44 26.75 4.51
C SER A 223 -9.62 25.91 4.99
N MET A 224 -9.44 25.32 6.16
CA MET A 224 -10.45 24.60 6.92
C MET A 224 -10.42 25.08 8.37
N LEU A 225 -11.60 25.39 8.89
CA LEU A 225 -11.83 25.57 10.32
C LEU A 225 -12.85 24.54 10.77
N ALA A 226 -12.60 23.83 11.86
CA ALA A 226 -13.54 22.89 12.43
C ALA A 226 -13.73 23.13 13.93
N LYS A 227 -14.97 23.14 14.39
CA LYS A 227 -15.29 22.95 15.81
C LYS A 227 -15.64 21.50 16.04
N ILE A 228 -15.16 20.96 17.15
CA ILE A 228 -15.33 19.55 17.50
C ILE A 228 -15.93 19.48 18.89
N ALA A 229 -16.92 18.62 19.06
CA ALA A 229 -17.44 18.24 20.36
C ALA A 229 -17.63 16.74 20.42
N PHE A 230 -17.41 16.15 21.59
CA PHE A 230 -17.66 14.74 21.80
C PHE A 230 -18.09 14.45 23.23
N ASN A 231 -18.86 13.38 23.38
CA ASN A 231 -19.17 12.75 24.65
C ASN A 231 -19.03 11.23 24.49
N SER A 232 -19.42 10.42 25.49
CA SER A 232 -19.27 8.97 25.43
C SER A 232 -19.92 8.29 24.22
N SER A 233 -20.95 8.89 23.62
CA SER A 233 -21.79 8.30 22.59
C SER A 233 -21.67 9.01 21.24
N HIS A 234 -21.44 10.32 21.22
CA HIS A 234 -21.48 11.13 20.00
C HIS A 234 -20.17 11.89 19.76
N LEU A 235 -19.90 12.14 18.49
CA LEU A 235 -18.87 13.07 18.00
C LEU A 235 -19.52 14.00 16.98
N GLU A 236 -19.29 15.30 17.10
CA GLU A 236 -19.78 16.30 16.16
C GLU A 236 -18.61 17.13 15.63
N ASN A 237 -18.57 17.29 14.30
CA ASN A 237 -17.63 18.11 13.57
C ASN A 237 -18.42 19.19 12.80
N LEU A 238 -18.27 20.45 13.19
CA LEU A 238 -18.80 21.60 12.45
C LEU A 238 -17.66 22.24 11.65
N VAL A 239 -17.61 21.94 10.35
CA VAL A 239 -16.51 22.24 9.43
C VAL A 239 -16.88 23.41 8.53
N THR A 240 -16.00 24.40 8.39
CA THR A 240 -16.13 25.55 7.50
C THR A 240 -14.99 25.51 6.47
N ARG A 241 -15.34 25.47 5.16
CA ARG A 241 -14.42 25.55 4.01
C ARG A 241 -15.12 26.20 2.81
N ALA A 242 -14.37 26.86 1.93
CA ALA A 242 -14.92 27.57 0.78
C ALA A 242 -15.54 26.67 -0.31
N ASP A 243 -15.11 25.42 -0.43
CA ASP A 243 -15.55 24.47 -1.46
C ASP A 243 -16.82 23.68 -1.07
N LEU A 244 -17.32 23.84 0.16
CA LEU A 244 -18.58 23.26 0.60
C LEU A 244 -19.78 24.04 0.06
N THR A 245 -20.88 23.37 -0.25
CA THR A 245 -22.09 23.96 -0.90
C THR A 245 -22.64 25.20 -0.18
N ASN A 246 -22.46 25.29 1.15
CA ASN A 246 -22.87 26.45 1.96
C ASN A 246 -21.71 27.10 2.72
N GLY A 247 -20.46 26.81 2.33
CA GLY A 247 -19.27 27.20 3.09
C GLY A 247 -19.09 26.44 4.41
N GLN A 248 -20.03 25.55 4.78
CA GLN A 248 -20.05 24.82 6.05
C GLN A 248 -20.73 23.45 5.90
N ALA A 249 -20.27 22.47 6.68
CA ALA A 249 -20.84 21.15 6.85
C ALA A 249 -20.87 20.79 8.34
N GLU A 250 -22.01 20.31 8.83
CA GLU A 250 -22.21 19.86 10.21
C GLU A 250 -22.41 18.35 10.20
N ILE A 251 -21.46 17.62 10.78
CA ILE A 251 -21.38 16.17 10.66
C ILE A 251 -21.41 15.59 12.07
N CYS A 252 -22.39 14.75 12.35
CA CYS A 252 -22.53 14.09 13.65
C CYS A 252 -22.42 12.58 13.49
N TYR A 253 -21.74 11.93 14.41
CA TYR A 253 -21.43 10.50 14.40
C TYR A 253 -21.93 9.87 15.70
N ASP A 254 -22.50 8.68 15.61
CA ASP A 254 -22.58 7.76 16.75
C ASP A 254 -21.25 7.01 16.87
N ARG A 255 -20.56 7.18 18.00
CA ARG A 255 -19.25 6.57 18.27
C ARG A 255 -19.30 5.05 18.38
N ASN A 256 -20.49 4.47 18.53
CA ASN A 256 -20.71 3.02 18.50
C ASN A 256 -21.10 2.52 17.10
N ASN A 257 -21.35 3.41 16.15
CA ASN A 257 -21.69 3.08 14.78
C ASN A 257 -20.50 3.35 13.84
N TYR A 258 -19.75 2.29 13.56
CA TYR A 258 -18.60 2.35 12.68
C TYR A 258 -18.51 1.09 11.81
N THR A 259 -17.87 1.24 10.66
CA THR A 259 -17.35 0.10 9.91
C THR A 259 -15.87 -0.11 10.23
N THR A 260 -15.40 -1.33 10.01
CA THR A 260 -13.99 -1.66 10.14
C THR A 260 -13.39 -1.84 8.76
N SER A 261 -12.23 -1.26 8.53
CA SER A 261 -11.42 -1.45 7.33
C SER A 261 -10.00 -1.83 7.74
N VAL A 262 -9.42 -2.83 7.10
CA VAL A 262 -8.09 -3.32 7.44
C VAL A 262 -7.16 -3.14 6.25
N TYR A 263 -6.09 -2.41 6.49
CA TYR A 263 -5.11 -2.01 5.47
C TYR A 263 -3.82 -2.81 5.56
N ARG A 264 -3.57 -3.49 6.69
CA ARG A 264 -2.33 -4.26 6.90
C ARG A 264 -2.60 -5.62 7.51
N TYR A 265 -1.90 -6.63 7.01
CA TYR A 265 -2.02 -8.00 7.44
C TYR A 265 -0.66 -8.67 7.62
N GLY A 266 -0.48 -9.40 8.71
CA GLY A 266 0.66 -10.30 8.90
C GLY A 266 0.30 -11.72 8.45
N LEU A 267 1.25 -12.43 7.86
CA LEU A 267 1.11 -13.83 7.48
C LEU A 267 2.05 -14.69 8.33
N TYR A 268 1.55 -15.82 8.83
CA TYR A 268 2.22 -16.67 9.82
C TYR A 268 2.14 -18.14 9.45
N ASN A 269 3.17 -18.90 9.81
CA ASN A 269 3.16 -20.35 9.75
C ASN A 269 2.31 -20.93 10.89
N ALA A 270 2.00 -22.23 10.81
CA ALA A 270 1.22 -22.93 11.83
C ALA A 270 1.90 -22.94 13.23
N ASP A 271 3.22 -22.78 13.31
CA ASP A 271 3.96 -22.66 14.56
C ASP A 271 3.89 -21.26 15.21
N GLY A 272 3.31 -20.28 14.50
CA GLY A 272 3.17 -18.90 14.93
C GLY A 272 4.34 -17.99 14.56
N SER A 273 5.36 -18.49 13.87
CA SER A 273 6.41 -17.65 13.27
C SER A 273 5.88 -16.85 12.08
N ARG A 274 6.43 -15.65 11.83
CA ARG A 274 6.12 -14.88 10.61
C ARG A 274 6.59 -15.62 9.36
N VAL A 275 5.82 -15.49 8.27
CA VAL A 275 6.27 -15.90 6.94
C VAL A 275 7.24 -14.83 6.41
N ASN A 276 8.53 -15.09 6.56
CA ASN A 276 9.59 -14.22 6.05
C ASN A 276 9.88 -14.52 4.58
N ARG A 277 10.12 -13.45 3.80
CA ARG A 277 10.52 -13.54 2.38
C ARG A 277 11.66 -12.57 2.11
N ASP A 278 12.89 -13.03 2.30
CA ASP A 278 14.08 -12.22 2.02
C ASP A 278 14.23 -11.90 0.52
N SER A 279 13.55 -12.67 -0.35
CA SER A 279 13.45 -12.51 -1.80
C SER A 279 12.17 -11.80 -2.26
N GLY A 280 11.30 -11.35 -1.34
CA GLY A 280 10.08 -10.60 -1.67
C GLY A 280 10.34 -9.12 -1.99
N GLY A 281 11.53 -8.63 -1.65
CA GLY A 281 11.97 -7.25 -1.84
C GLY A 281 12.71 -6.73 -0.61
N PHE A 282 13.42 -5.61 -0.75
CA PHE A 282 14.13 -4.97 0.35
C PHE A 282 14.30 -3.46 0.13
N PRO A 283 14.49 -2.67 1.20
CA PRO A 283 14.76 -1.25 1.07
C PRO A 283 16.14 -1.02 0.46
N VAL A 284 16.22 0.04 -0.32
CA VAL A 284 17.45 0.56 -0.90
C VAL A 284 17.53 2.06 -0.66
N GLU A 285 18.73 2.55 -0.38
CA GLU A 285 19.03 3.98 -0.29
C GLU A 285 20.05 4.34 -1.37
N MET A 286 19.83 5.42 -2.10
CA MET A 286 20.73 5.88 -3.16
C MET A 286 20.72 7.40 -3.28
N THR A 287 21.83 7.99 -3.71
CA THR A 287 21.91 9.43 -3.98
C THR A 287 21.68 9.69 -5.46
N ILE A 288 20.59 10.37 -5.79
CA ILE A 288 20.23 10.76 -7.16
C ILE A 288 20.11 12.29 -7.18
N ASN A 289 20.77 12.95 -8.13
CA ASN A 289 20.75 14.42 -8.27
C ASN A 289 21.11 15.18 -6.96
N ASN A 290 22.07 14.66 -6.19
CA ASN A 290 22.49 15.15 -4.86
C ASN A 290 21.43 15.03 -3.74
N GLU A 291 20.35 14.29 -3.97
CA GLU A 291 19.37 13.97 -2.95
C GLU A 291 19.44 12.49 -2.59
N THR A 292 19.47 12.20 -1.29
CA THR A 292 19.28 10.82 -0.83
C THR A 292 17.83 10.45 -1.06
N LYS A 293 17.60 9.42 -1.89
CA LYS A 293 16.30 8.81 -2.13
C LYS A 293 16.28 7.44 -1.47
N ARG A 294 15.23 7.19 -0.69
CA ARG A 294 14.96 5.89 -0.06
C ARG A 294 13.84 5.22 -0.81
N GLY A 295 14.04 3.97 -1.18
CA GLY A 295 13.13 3.23 -2.04
C GLY A 295 12.98 1.78 -1.63
N TRP A 296 12.18 1.07 -2.41
CA TRP A 296 11.97 -0.36 -2.28
C TRP A 296 12.29 -1.03 -3.59
N LEU A 297 13.08 -2.09 -3.53
CA LEU A 297 13.40 -2.91 -4.70
C LEU A 297 12.77 -4.28 -4.52
N SER A 298 11.86 -4.66 -5.41
CA SER A 298 11.16 -5.96 -5.35
C SER A 298 10.87 -6.57 -6.71
N PHE A 299 10.06 -7.62 -6.70
CA PHE A 299 9.50 -8.24 -7.91
C PHE A 299 8.82 -7.23 -8.85
N TYR A 300 8.22 -6.17 -8.32
CA TYR A 300 7.55 -5.15 -9.14
C TYR A 300 8.50 -4.09 -9.71
N GLY A 301 9.79 -4.14 -9.35
CA GLY A 301 10.83 -3.21 -9.79
C GLY A 301 11.33 -2.32 -8.66
N LEU A 302 12.00 -1.23 -9.05
CA LEU A 302 12.48 -0.20 -8.13
C LEU A 302 11.43 0.89 -7.98
N TRP A 303 10.96 1.09 -6.76
CA TRP A 303 10.14 2.23 -6.37
C TRP A 303 11.00 3.25 -5.62
N LEU A 304 10.86 4.53 -5.99
CA LEU A 304 11.49 5.67 -5.33
C LEU A 304 10.51 6.86 -5.31
N PRO A 305 10.53 7.70 -4.26
CA PRO A 305 9.74 8.93 -4.22
C PRO A 305 10.01 9.81 -5.43
N GLY A 306 8.94 10.28 -6.08
CA GLY A 306 9.01 11.08 -7.31
C GLY A 306 9.37 10.31 -8.58
N ASN A 307 9.52 8.96 -8.51
CA ASN A 307 9.87 8.08 -9.62
C ASN A 307 11.01 8.61 -10.52
N PRO A 308 12.16 9.02 -9.96
CA PRO A 308 13.29 9.51 -10.74
C PRO A 308 13.82 8.42 -11.69
N THR A 309 14.43 8.85 -12.79
CA THR A 309 15.17 7.92 -13.65
C THR A 309 16.46 7.51 -12.96
N VAL A 310 16.64 6.21 -12.78
CA VAL A 310 17.87 5.61 -12.20
C VAL A 310 18.73 5.05 -13.32
N ALA A 311 20.00 5.46 -13.36
CA ALA A 311 20.97 4.97 -14.32
C ALA A 311 21.52 3.61 -13.89
N ASP A 312 21.92 2.80 -14.86
CA ASP A 312 22.62 1.54 -14.60
C ASP A 312 23.93 1.77 -13.84
N GLY A 313 24.22 0.92 -12.86
CA GLY A 313 25.39 1.03 -11.98
C GLY A 313 25.30 2.11 -10.90
N THR A 314 24.13 2.71 -10.67
CA THR A 314 23.95 3.72 -9.61
C THR A 314 24.28 3.12 -8.25
N ALA A 315 25.17 3.77 -7.48
CA ALA A 315 25.52 3.31 -6.14
C ALA A 315 24.30 3.30 -5.21
N ALA A 316 24.14 2.21 -4.47
CA ALA A 316 23.04 2.04 -3.54
C ALA A 316 23.45 1.24 -2.30
N THR A 317 22.71 1.43 -1.23
CA THR A 317 22.84 0.70 0.02
C THR A 317 21.57 -0.11 0.26
N LYS A 318 21.67 -1.44 0.25
CA LYS A 318 20.61 -2.36 0.68
C LYS A 318 20.52 -2.37 2.20
N LYS A 319 19.32 -2.40 2.75
CA LYS A 319 19.07 -2.50 4.20
C LYS A 319 18.35 -3.81 4.55
N ASP A 320 18.81 -4.48 5.59
CA ASP A 320 18.14 -5.66 6.16
C ASP A 320 17.00 -5.22 7.10
N MET A 321 15.84 -5.81 6.90
CA MET A 321 14.59 -5.39 7.55
C MET A 321 14.45 -5.87 8.99
N GLN A 322 15.16 -6.93 9.36
CA GLN A 322 15.04 -7.55 10.68
C GLN A 322 16.11 -7.03 11.62
N THR A 323 17.31 -6.83 11.09
CA THR A 323 18.53 -6.48 11.85
C THR A 323 18.95 -5.03 11.66
N GLY A 324 18.47 -4.36 10.60
CA GLY A 324 18.91 -3.02 10.22
C GLY A 324 20.32 -2.98 9.59
N ALA A 325 20.96 -4.12 9.36
CA ALA A 325 22.26 -4.20 8.73
C ALA A 325 22.25 -3.61 7.32
N THR A 326 23.35 -3.01 6.89
CA THR A 326 23.48 -2.40 5.55
C THR A 326 24.46 -3.17 4.68
N THR A 327 24.21 -3.21 3.38
CA THR A 327 25.09 -3.80 2.37
C THR A 327 25.28 -2.79 1.24
N ALA A 328 26.52 -2.40 0.97
CA ALA A 328 26.85 -1.51 -0.13
C ALA A 328 26.86 -2.25 -1.48
N GLY A 329 26.41 -1.57 -2.53
CA GLY A 329 26.29 -2.15 -3.86
C GLY A 329 25.90 -1.13 -4.93
N THR A 330 25.39 -1.65 -6.04
CA THR A 330 24.88 -0.87 -7.17
C THR A 330 23.53 -1.39 -7.63
N ILE A 331 22.70 -0.51 -8.19
CA ILE A 331 21.49 -0.88 -8.92
C ILE A 331 21.87 -1.17 -10.36
N GLU A 332 21.59 -2.39 -10.81
CA GLU A 332 21.75 -2.78 -12.21
C GLU A 332 20.39 -2.71 -12.91
N VAL A 333 20.36 -2.13 -14.10
CA VAL A 333 19.14 -1.81 -14.86
C VAL A 333 19.15 -2.51 -16.22
N GLY A 334 18.25 -3.47 -16.40
CA GLY A 334 17.96 -4.07 -17.70
C GLY A 334 16.95 -3.22 -18.49
N PRO A 335 17.08 -3.13 -19.83
CA PRO A 335 16.22 -2.25 -20.64
C PRO A 335 14.78 -2.77 -20.80
N GLY A 336 14.51 -3.96 -20.31
CA GLY A 336 13.18 -4.55 -20.20
C GLY A 336 13.19 -5.70 -19.19
N ARG A 337 12.04 -6.34 -19.03
CA ARG A 337 11.85 -7.48 -18.14
C ARG A 337 11.36 -8.70 -18.91
N LEU A 338 11.98 -9.85 -18.64
CA LEU A 338 11.51 -11.15 -19.12
C LEU A 338 10.72 -11.82 -18.00
N GLU A 339 9.48 -12.19 -18.29
CA GLU A 339 8.61 -12.91 -17.38
C GLU A 339 8.37 -14.34 -17.90
N LEU A 340 8.55 -15.32 -17.02
CA LEU A 340 8.09 -16.69 -17.22
C LEU A 340 6.67 -16.80 -16.67
N GLN A 341 5.74 -17.18 -17.53
CA GLN A 341 4.36 -17.45 -17.19
C GLN A 341 4.15 -18.96 -17.14
N THR A 342 3.69 -19.46 -15.99
CA THR A 342 3.37 -20.88 -15.80
C THR A 342 1.85 -21.05 -15.75
N ALA A 343 1.34 -21.97 -16.56
CA ALA A 343 -0.07 -22.29 -16.64
C ALA A 343 -0.54 -23.07 -15.40
N ARG A 344 -1.72 -22.70 -14.91
CA ARG A 344 -2.48 -23.43 -13.91
C ARG A 344 -3.90 -23.60 -14.41
N SER A 345 -4.45 -24.80 -14.24
CA SER A 345 -5.85 -25.07 -14.55
C SER A 345 -6.73 -24.80 -13.32
N ILE A 346 -7.80 -24.05 -13.51
CA ILE A 346 -8.88 -23.87 -12.52
C ILE A 346 -10.22 -24.05 -13.22
N THR A 347 -11.19 -24.65 -12.55
CA THR A 347 -12.52 -24.86 -13.13
C THR A 347 -13.48 -23.71 -12.79
N LEU A 348 -14.49 -23.47 -13.63
CA LEU A 348 -15.56 -22.53 -13.29
C LEU A 348 -16.27 -22.91 -11.99
N GLY A 349 -16.42 -24.21 -11.71
CA GLY A 349 -16.97 -24.68 -10.43
C GLY A 349 -16.16 -24.22 -9.22
N GLN A 350 -14.81 -24.18 -9.32
CA GLN A 350 -13.93 -23.67 -8.27
C GLN A 350 -13.95 -22.14 -8.15
N LEU A 351 -14.34 -21.44 -9.23
CA LEU A 351 -14.52 -19.99 -9.29
C LEU A 351 -15.97 -19.57 -8.98
N ALA A 352 -16.84 -20.49 -8.54
CA ALA A 352 -18.19 -20.14 -8.15
C ALA A 352 -18.17 -19.06 -7.07
N GLY A 353 -18.89 -17.96 -7.31
CA GLY A 353 -18.91 -16.79 -6.44
C GLY A 353 -17.64 -15.92 -6.43
N THR A 354 -16.61 -16.27 -7.20
CA THR A 354 -15.50 -15.37 -7.53
C THR A 354 -15.92 -14.37 -8.59
N ARG A 355 -15.56 -13.09 -8.42
CA ARG A 355 -15.81 -12.06 -9.41
C ARG A 355 -14.89 -12.27 -10.63
N LEU A 356 -15.53 -12.31 -11.79
CA LEU A 356 -14.88 -12.43 -13.09
C LEU A 356 -15.21 -11.20 -13.92
N ARG A 357 -14.22 -10.65 -14.60
CA ARG A 357 -14.40 -9.59 -15.60
C ARG A 357 -14.49 -10.23 -16.98
N LEU A 358 -15.68 -10.19 -17.58
CA LEU A 358 -15.85 -10.57 -18.97
C LEU A 358 -15.60 -9.34 -19.84
N HIS A 359 -14.52 -9.40 -20.61
CA HIS A 359 -14.16 -8.34 -21.53
C HIS A 359 -14.97 -8.51 -22.81
N ALA A 360 -15.67 -7.45 -23.23
CA ALA A 360 -16.50 -7.40 -24.43
C ALA A 360 -17.77 -8.27 -24.44
N LEU A 361 -18.71 -7.99 -23.51
CA LEU A 361 -20.11 -8.38 -23.72
C LEU A 361 -20.80 -7.32 -24.58
N ASN A 362 -20.98 -7.62 -25.87
CA ASN A 362 -21.66 -6.80 -26.89
C ASN A 362 -20.78 -5.68 -27.50
N GLN A 363 -21.23 -5.05 -28.59
CA GLN A 363 -20.47 -4.03 -29.35
C GLN A 363 -20.17 -2.74 -28.56
N ASN A 364 -20.77 -2.57 -27.38
CA ASN A 364 -20.48 -1.47 -26.46
C ASN A 364 -19.45 -1.96 -25.45
N GLN A 365 -18.24 -1.41 -25.54
CA GLN A 365 -16.98 -1.81 -24.90
C GLN A 365 -16.96 -1.87 -23.35
N ALA A 366 -18.10 -2.04 -22.66
CA ALA A 366 -18.16 -2.15 -21.20
C ALA A 366 -17.71 -3.55 -20.74
N THR A 367 -16.81 -3.61 -19.76
CA THR A 367 -16.40 -4.85 -19.10
C THR A 367 -17.43 -5.21 -18.03
N ALA A 368 -18.08 -6.36 -18.17
CA ALA A 368 -19.07 -6.81 -17.20
C ALA A 368 -18.41 -7.58 -16.07
N ILE A 369 -18.86 -7.34 -14.84
CA ILE A 369 -18.48 -8.13 -13.68
C ILE A 369 -19.57 -9.16 -13.42
N VAL A 370 -19.16 -10.42 -13.40
CA VAL A 370 -20.05 -11.58 -13.31
C VAL A 370 -19.61 -12.52 -12.20
N LEU A 371 -20.56 -13.34 -11.74
CA LEU A 371 -20.32 -14.50 -10.89
C LEU A 371 -20.72 -15.77 -11.65
N TRP A 372 -19.94 -16.83 -11.51
CA TRP A 372 -20.36 -18.14 -12.02
C TRP A 372 -21.38 -18.78 -11.07
N ASN A 373 -22.57 -19.05 -11.59
CA ASN A 373 -23.64 -19.76 -10.89
C ASN A 373 -23.49 -21.26 -11.13
N SER A 374 -22.90 -21.97 -10.17
CA SER A 374 -22.61 -23.40 -10.29
C SER A 374 -23.85 -24.29 -10.32
N THR A 375 -24.99 -23.80 -9.82
CA THR A 375 -26.25 -24.56 -9.80
C THR A 375 -26.91 -24.52 -11.18
N ASN A 376 -27.02 -23.33 -11.77
CA ASN A 376 -27.66 -23.12 -13.06
C ASN A 376 -26.69 -23.27 -14.26
N GLN A 377 -25.38 -23.35 -14.00
CA GLN A 377 -24.31 -23.38 -15.00
C GLN A 377 -24.37 -22.20 -15.98
N GLN A 378 -24.43 -20.98 -15.43
CA GLN A 378 -24.50 -19.73 -16.19
C GLN A 378 -23.72 -18.60 -15.48
N PHE A 379 -23.49 -17.48 -16.19
CA PHE A 379 -22.95 -16.26 -15.58
C PHE A 379 -24.06 -15.32 -15.13
N ASP A 380 -23.99 -14.84 -13.89
CA ASP A 380 -24.88 -13.81 -13.35
C ASP A 380 -24.12 -12.47 -13.26
N LYS A 381 -24.56 -11.46 -14.01
CA LYS A 381 -23.99 -10.10 -14.02
C LYS A 381 -24.35 -9.35 -12.74
N VAL A 382 -23.34 -8.89 -12.03
CA VAL A 382 -23.45 -8.17 -10.74
C VAL A 382 -22.94 -6.74 -10.80
N GLY A 383 -22.32 -6.34 -11.91
CA GLY A 383 -21.90 -4.96 -12.11
C GLY A 383 -21.22 -4.73 -13.45
N GLU A 384 -20.74 -3.51 -13.65
CA GLU A 384 -19.97 -3.05 -14.80
C GLU A 384 -18.77 -2.23 -14.32
N ASP A 385 -17.62 -2.44 -14.97
CA ASP A 385 -16.45 -1.57 -14.83
C ASP A 385 -16.40 -0.56 -15.98
N SER A 386 -16.19 0.71 -15.64
CA SER A 386 -15.83 1.76 -16.58
C SER A 386 -14.45 2.30 -16.21
N CYS A 387 -13.45 1.94 -17.03
CA CYS A 387 -12.06 2.33 -16.84
C CYS A 387 -11.70 3.54 -17.69
N THR A 388 -11.09 4.54 -17.07
CA THR A 388 -10.49 5.70 -17.72
C THR A 388 -8.98 5.74 -17.43
N GLN A 389 -8.27 6.74 -17.95
CA GLN A 389 -6.85 6.97 -17.61
C GLN A 389 -6.64 7.21 -16.11
N ASN A 390 -7.69 7.56 -15.35
CA ASN A 390 -7.65 7.84 -13.92
C ASN A 390 -8.16 6.66 -13.06
N GLY A 391 -8.24 5.46 -13.63
CA GLY A 391 -8.68 4.25 -12.92
C GLY A 391 -10.06 3.75 -13.35
N CYS A 392 -10.49 2.67 -12.70
CA CYS A 392 -11.76 1.99 -12.98
C CYS A 392 -12.83 2.32 -11.94
N SER A 393 -14.03 2.61 -12.41
CA SER A 393 -15.22 2.84 -11.60
C SER A 393 -16.16 1.64 -11.69
N PHE A 394 -16.59 1.13 -10.53
CA PHE A 394 -17.50 -0.01 -10.43
C PHE A 394 -18.93 0.49 -10.26
N THR A 395 -19.84 0.03 -11.13
CA THR A 395 -21.28 0.26 -10.98
C THR A 395 -21.99 -1.05 -10.67
N PRO A 396 -22.59 -1.21 -9.47
CA PRO A 396 -23.30 -2.44 -9.12
C PRO A 396 -24.61 -2.59 -9.91
N VAL A 397 -24.94 -3.83 -10.28
CA VAL A 397 -26.23 -4.22 -10.85
C VAL A 397 -26.97 -5.05 -9.79
N THR A 398 -28.12 -4.57 -9.33
CA THR A 398 -28.92 -5.23 -8.28
C THR A 398 -30.41 -5.15 -8.63
N PRO A 399 -31.14 -6.29 -8.75
CA PRO A 399 -30.66 -7.66 -8.59
C PRO A 399 -29.70 -8.10 -9.72
N ALA A 400 -28.93 -9.16 -9.48
CA ALA A 400 -28.05 -9.73 -10.49
C ALA A 400 -28.86 -10.20 -11.71
N VAL A 401 -28.30 -10.06 -12.91
CA VAL A 401 -28.96 -10.39 -14.19
C VAL A 401 -28.25 -11.55 -14.85
N ALA A 402 -28.96 -12.65 -15.10
CA ALA A 402 -28.41 -13.80 -15.81
C ALA A 402 -28.04 -13.45 -17.26
N ILE A 403 -26.82 -13.82 -17.68
CA ILE A 403 -26.38 -13.68 -19.06
C ILE A 403 -26.82 -14.93 -19.83
N SER A 404 -27.60 -14.73 -20.88
CA SER A 404 -28.13 -15.84 -21.68
C SER A 404 -27.05 -16.50 -22.53
N ASN A 405 -27.22 -17.80 -22.81
CA ASN A 405 -26.33 -18.54 -23.74
C ASN A 405 -26.29 -17.89 -25.13
N SER A 406 -27.41 -17.35 -25.60
CA SER A 406 -27.46 -16.59 -26.86
C SER A 406 -26.63 -15.32 -26.79
N GLU A 407 -26.66 -14.60 -25.67
CA GLU A 407 -25.85 -13.38 -25.49
C GLU A 407 -24.36 -13.70 -25.55
N LEU A 408 -23.91 -14.71 -24.79
CA LEU A 408 -22.52 -15.21 -24.82
C LEU A 408 -22.08 -15.61 -26.24
N GLN A 409 -22.97 -16.21 -27.04
CA GLN A 409 -22.69 -16.59 -28.43
C GLN A 409 -22.66 -15.39 -29.38
N THR A 410 -23.51 -14.38 -29.16
CA THR A 410 -23.62 -13.20 -30.04
C THR A 410 -22.55 -12.14 -29.78
N SER A 411 -22.06 -11.98 -28.54
CA SER A 411 -20.92 -11.11 -28.21
C SER A 411 -19.61 -11.55 -28.86
N TYR A 412 -19.62 -12.71 -29.54
CA TYR A 412 -18.47 -13.51 -29.95
C TYR A 412 -18.34 -13.69 -31.49
N LEU A 413 -19.21 -13.10 -32.31
CA LEU A 413 -19.17 -13.28 -33.78
C LEU A 413 -17.99 -12.53 -34.44
N GLY A 414 -16.78 -13.08 -34.29
CA GLY A 414 -15.56 -12.64 -34.95
C GLY A 414 -14.29 -13.42 -34.52
N GLN A 415 -14.09 -14.63 -35.04
CA GLN A 415 -12.78 -15.30 -35.26
C GLN A 415 -11.97 -15.97 -34.12
N HIS A 416 -12.34 -15.93 -32.83
CA HIS A 416 -11.55 -16.56 -31.74
C HIS A 416 -12.20 -17.82 -31.17
N TYR A 417 -11.51 -18.81 -30.57
CA TYR A 417 -12.15 -20.05 -30.03
C TYR A 417 -12.52 -19.96 -28.53
N SER A 418 -12.31 -18.80 -27.89
CA SER A 418 -12.44 -18.64 -26.44
C SER A 418 -12.86 -17.21 -26.04
N LEU A 419 -13.41 -17.05 -24.83
CA LEU A 419 -13.85 -15.77 -24.25
C LEU A 419 -12.79 -15.26 -23.27
N ASN A 420 -12.32 -14.03 -23.44
CA ASN A 420 -11.33 -13.43 -22.55
C ASN A 420 -11.96 -13.02 -21.21
N VAL A 421 -11.33 -13.44 -20.13
CA VAL A 421 -11.77 -13.18 -18.76
C VAL A 421 -10.59 -12.77 -17.90
N SER A 422 -10.82 -11.84 -16.97
CA SER A 422 -9.89 -11.62 -15.86
C SER A 422 -10.52 -12.03 -14.54
N ILE A 423 -9.70 -12.52 -13.62
CA ILE A 423 -10.14 -12.97 -12.30
C ILE A 423 -9.68 -11.93 -11.28
N ASP A 424 -10.58 -11.48 -10.40
CA ASP A 424 -10.21 -10.56 -9.34
C ASP A 424 -9.09 -11.13 -8.45
N GLY A 425 -8.04 -10.33 -8.25
CA GLY A 425 -6.91 -10.68 -7.39
C GLY A 425 -5.91 -11.68 -7.99
N VAL A 426 -6.02 -11.99 -9.29
CA VAL A 426 -5.01 -12.75 -10.04
C VAL A 426 -4.31 -11.79 -10.99
N GLY A 427 -2.99 -11.63 -10.85
CA GLY A 427 -2.18 -10.79 -11.72
C GLY A 427 -2.41 -11.06 -13.21
N GLY A 428 -2.52 -9.99 -14.00
CA GLY A 428 -2.91 -10.01 -15.43
C GLY A 428 -1.85 -10.52 -16.40
N GLY A 429 -1.19 -11.63 -16.07
CA GLY A 429 -0.29 -12.33 -16.99
C GLY A 429 -1.07 -13.10 -18.04
N GLY A 430 -0.95 -12.71 -19.31
CA GLY A 430 -1.44 -13.50 -20.44
C GLY A 430 -2.97 -13.59 -20.59
N PHE A 431 -3.39 -14.28 -21.66
CA PHE A 431 -4.81 -14.49 -21.95
C PHE A 431 -5.38 -15.61 -21.05
N THR A 432 -6.12 -15.24 -20.00
CA THR A 432 -7.02 -16.17 -19.31
C THR A 432 -8.32 -16.24 -20.11
N ASN A 433 -8.65 -17.42 -20.63
CA ASN A 433 -9.81 -17.57 -21.50
C ASN A 433 -10.70 -18.75 -21.08
N ILE A 434 -12.00 -18.61 -21.35
CA ILE A 434 -12.99 -19.67 -21.24
C ILE A 434 -13.13 -20.31 -22.63
N PRO A 435 -12.86 -21.62 -22.79
CA PRO A 435 -13.02 -22.28 -24.09
C PRO A 435 -14.49 -22.29 -24.50
N MET A 436 -14.77 -21.84 -25.73
CA MET A 436 -16.14 -21.74 -26.27
C MET A 436 -16.38 -22.65 -27.45
N ARG A 437 -15.34 -23.37 -27.90
CA ARG A 437 -15.44 -24.40 -28.92
C ARG A 437 -14.63 -25.64 -28.56
N ASP A 438 -15.06 -26.79 -29.07
CA ASP A 438 -14.28 -28.03 -29.01
C ASP A 438 -13.26 -28.13 -30.14
N GLN A 439 -12.50 -29.24 -30.14
CA GLN A 439 -11.49 -29.54 -31.16
C GLN A 439 -12.09 -29.73 -32.58
N ASN A 440 -13.42 -29.92 -32.68
CA ASN A 440 -14.16 -30.04 -33.94
C ASN A 440 -14.83 -28.73 -34.35
N ASN A 441 -14.45 -27.61 -33.73
CA ASN A 441 -14.97 -26.27 -33.98
C ASN A 441 -16.48 -26.12 -33.67
N GLN A 442 -17.05 -27.01 -32.85
CA GLN A 442 -18.43 -26.91 -32.38
C GLN A 442 -18.53 -26.02 -31.15
N VAL A 443 -19.62 -25.25 -31.02
CA VAL A 443 -19.83 -24.40 -29.84
C VAL A 443 -20.06 -25.26 -28.59
N VAL A 444 -19.30 -24.99 -27.53
CA VAL A 444 -19.41 -25.66 -26.23
C VAL A 444 -19.80 -24.62 -25.19
N LEU A 445 -20.88 -24.87 -24.46
CA LEU A 445 -21.31 -24.00 -23.37
C LEU A 445 -20.49 -24.27 -22.11
N PRO A 446 -20.21 -23.25 -21.28
CA PRO A 446 -19.44 -23.44 -20.07
C PRO A 446 -20.24 -24.28 -19.06
N THR A 447 -19.53 -25.07 -18.27
CA THR A 447 -20.06 -25.96 -17.23
C THR A 447 -19.19 -25.84 -15.99
N ASN A 448 -19.59 -26.45 -14.87
CA ASN A 448 -18.73 -26.48 -13.67
C ASN A 448 -17.36 -27.12 -13.94
N SER A 449 -17.27 -28.06 -14.89
CA SER A 449 -16.03 -28.72 -15.29
C SER A 449 -15.19 -27.93 -16.31
N THR A 450 -15.69 -26.81 -16.83
CA THR A 450 -14.95 -25.99 -17.80
C THR A 450 -13.69 -25.47 -17.15
N GLN A 451 -12.54 -25.87 -17.71
CA GLN A 451 -11.22 -25.45 -17.25
C GLN A 451 -10.83 -24.13 -17.90
N LEU A 452 -10.30 -23.24 -17.08
CA LEU A 452 -9.64 -22.00 -17.46
C LEU A 452 -8.15 -22.17 -17.21
N VAL A 453 -7.35 -21.74 -18.18
CA VAL A 453 -5.91 -21.61 -18.00
C VAL A 453 -5.63 -20.24 -17.41
N VAL A 454 -5.15 -20.23 -16.17
CA VAL A 454 -4.68 -19.05 -15.46
C VAL A 454 -3.16 -19.06 -15.48
N TRP A 455 -2.54 -17.92 -15.71
CA TRP A 455 -1.08 -17.83 -15.75
C TRP A 455 -0.55 -17.12 -14.51
N THR A 456 0.46 -17.72 -13.89
CA THR A 456 1.22 -17.08 -12.81
C THR A 456 2.56 -16.59 -13.36
N ASN A 457 2.93 -15.35 -13.05
CA ASN A 457 4.15 -14.74 -13.56
C ASN A 457 5.29 -14.90 -12.55
N ALA A 458 6.48 -15.15 -13.07
CA ALA A 458 7.74 -15.06 -12.35
C ALA A 458 8.72 -14.24 -13.19
N LEU A 459 9.54 -13.40 -12.57
CA LEU A 459 10.63 -12.75 -13.27
C LEU A 459 11.69 -13.79 -13.58
N VAL A 460 12.22 -13.77 -14.80
CA VAL A 460 13.41 -14.56 -15.12
C VAL A 460 14.60 -13.86 -14.48
N ALA A 461 15.25 -14.50 -13.53
CA ALA A 461 16.40 -13.89 -12.86
C ALA A 461 17.57 -13.69 -13.85
N PRO A 462 18.26 -12.55 -13.82
CA PRO A 462 19.50 -12.37 -14.56
C PRO A 462 20.60 -13.25 -13.98
N THR A 463 21.63 -13.46 -14.79
CA THR A 463 22.87 -14.13 -14.42
C THR A 463 24.01 -13.13 -14.34
N ALA A 464 25.09 -13.50 -13.64
CA ALA A 464 26.34 -12.72 -13.59
C ALA A 464 27.31 -13.07 -14.74
N ALA A 465 26.98 -14.09 -15.54
CA ALA A 465 27.76 -14.56 -16.68
C ALA A 465 26.83 -14.89 -17.84
N ASP A 466 27.37 -14.92 -19.06
CA ASP A 466 26.59 -15.14 -20.29
C ASP A 466 25.79 -16.44 -20.25
N ASP A 467 24.49 -16.31 -20.47
CA ASP A 467 23.52 -17.40 -20.53
C ASP A 467 22.46 -17.04 -21.57
N ILE A 468 22.57 -17.65 -22.75
CA ILE A 468 21.73 -17.34 -23.92
C ILE A 468 20.48 -18.23 -23.88
N LEU A 469 19.32 -17.59 -23.81
CA LEU A 469 18.03 -18.24 -23.98
C LEU A 469 17.46 -17.89 -25.36
N THR A 470 17.21 -18.93 -26.18
CA THR A 470 16.51 -18.81 -27.45
C THR A 470 15.01 -19.00 -27.23
N LEU A 471 14.21 -18.10 -27.80
CA LEU A 471 12.77 -18.06 -27.65
C LEU A 471 12.10 -17.96 -29.02
N HIS A 472 11.00 -18.69 -29.21
CA HIS A 472 10.23 -18.73 -30.44
C HIS A 472 8.89 -18.04 -30.18
N CYS A 473 8.65 -16.90 -30.84
CA CYS A 473 7.47 -16.06 -30.67
C CYS A 473 6.38 -16.40 -31.69
N TYR A 474 5.15 -16.58 -31.20
CA TYR A 474 3.99 -16.96 -32.04
C TYR A 474 2.91 -15.87 -32.11
N ASN A 475 2.86 -14.92 -31.17
CA ASN A 475 1.87 -13.85 -31.09
C ASN A 475 2.48 -12.53 -30.66
N ASN A 476 2.02 -11.42 -31.24
CA ASN A 476 2.47 -10.08 -30.86
C ASN A 476 4.01 -10.02 -30.81
N CYS A 477 4.62 -10.31 -31.95
CA CYS A 477 6.07 -10.42 -32.13
C CYS A 477 6.58 -9.16 -32.85
N PRO A 478 6.90 -8.07 -32.15
CA PRO A 478 7.46 -6.87 -32.76
C PRO A 478 8.85 -7.14 -33.32
N VAL A 479 9.04 -6.83 -34.61
CA VAL A 479 10.32 -6.91 -35.33
C VAL A 479 10.67 -5.52 -35.82
N TRP A 480 11.94 -5.15 -35.75
CA TRP A 480 12.41 -3.88 -36.26
C TRP A 480 12.41 -3.87 -37.79
N ASN A 481 11.67 -2.94 -38.40
CA ASN A 481 11.64 -2.77 -39.84
C ASN A 481 12.65 -1.70 -40.28
N ASN A 482 13.82 -2.13 -40.73
CA ASN A 482 14.90 -1.24 -41.19
C ASN A 482 14.48 -0.31 -42.34
N GLY A 483 13.53 -0.71 -43.18
CA GLY A 483 13.06 0.11 -44.31
C GLY A 483 12.14 1.27 -43.88
N LEU A 484 11.47 1.12 -42.74
CA LEU A 484 10.53 2.11 -42.20
C LEU A 484 11.04 2.82 -40.94
N GLY A 485 12.11 2.32 -40.32
CA GLY A 485 12.68 2.88 -39.09
C GLY A 485 11.74 2.78 -37.88
N GLN A 486 10.92 1.73 -37.81
CA GLN A 486 9.92 1.55 -36.75
C GLN A 486 9.70 0.08 -36.41
N TRP A 487 9.13 -0.18 -35.23
CA TRP A 487 8.67 -1.50 -34.82
C TRP A 487 7.42 -1.91 -35.59
N GLU A 488 7.43 -3.13 -36.11
CA GLU A 488 6.27 -3.73 -36.78
C GLU A 488 5.87 -5.01 -36.05
N THR A 489 4.68 -5.02 -35.45
CA THR A 489 4.14 -6.20 -34.78
C THR A 489 3.71 -7.27 -35.79
N LYS A 490 4.33 -8.44 -35.71
CA LYS A 490 3.93 -9.63 -36.48
C LYS A 490 3.09 -10.57 -35.62
N TYR A 491 2.21 -11.31 -36.28
CA TYR A 491 1.38 -12.35 -35.67
C TYR A 491 1.60 -13.67 -36.42
N PRO A 492 2.76 -14.32 -36.25
CA PRO A 492 3.14 -15.49 -37.05
C PRO A 492 2.09 -16.61 -37.08
N ALA A 493 1.43 -16.87 -35.94
CA ALA A 493 0.40 -17.89 -35.84
C ALA A 493 -0.92 -17.57 -36.60
N TRP A 494 -1.08 -16.34 -37.10
CA TRP A 494 -2.28 -15.85 -37.81
C TRP A 494 -1.99 -15.53 -39.28
N ASP A 495 -0.76 -15.73 -39.77
CA ASP A 495 -0.43 -15.48 -41.17
C ASP A 495 -1.11 -16.52 -42.09
N SER A 496 -1.92 -16.00 -43.00
CA SER A 496 -2.72 -16.75 -43.99
C SER A 496 -1.92 -17.53 -45.04
N SER A 497 -0.59 -17.54 -44.97
CA SER A 497 0.31 -18.17 -45.95
C SER A 497 0.28 -19.70 -45.96
N GLY A 498 -0.57 -20.34 -45.14
CA GLY A 498 -0.87 -21.78 -45.23
C GLY A 498 0.29 -22.71 -44.87
N SER A 499 1.40 -22.17 -44.35
CA SER A 499 2.53 -22.96 -43.87
C SER A 499 2.39 -23.20 -42.36
N PRO A 500 2.28 -24.45 -41.89
CA PRO A 500 2.36 -24.74 -40.46
C PRO A 500 3.78 -24.38 -39.98
N ASN A 501 3.92 -23.82 -38.77
CA ASN A 501 5.18 -23.50 -38.09
C ASN A 501 5.79 -22.08 -38.27
N LEU A 502 5.00 -21.04 -38.51
CA LEU A 502 5.56 -19.69 -38.49
C LEU A 502 5.74 -19.22 -37.03
N TYR A 503 7.00 -19.15 -36.59
CA TYR A 503 7.45 -18.45 -35.40
C TYR A 503 8.59 -17.51 -35.76
N LEU A 504 8.84 -16.51 -34.92
CA LEU A 504 10.00 -15.65 -35.02
C LEU A 504 10.97 -15.96 -33.87
N THR A 505 12.26 -16.09 -34.19
CA THR A 505 13.28 -16.43 -33.19
C THR A 505 13.84 -15.17 -32.54
N TYR A 506 13.74 -15.09 -31.23
CA TYR A 506 14.34 -14.08 -30.38
C TYR A 506 15.43 -14.72 -29.52
N MET A 507 16.41 -13.93 -29.11
CA MET A 507 17.49 -14.38 -28.23
C MET A 507 17.70 -13.37 -27.12
N ILE A 508 17.85 -13.83 -25.88
CA ILE A 508 18.23 -12.99 -24.75
C ILE A 508 19.50 -13.52 -24.13
N ASN A 509 20.48 -12.63 -23.93
CA ASN A 509 21.56 -12.90 -22.99
C ASN A 509 21.09 -12.49 -21.60
N LYS A 510 20.94 -13.45 -20.69
CA LYS A 510 20.49 -13.16 -19.32
C LYS A 510 21.57 -12.53 -18.44
N ASN A 511 22.79 -12.36 -18.95
CA ASN A 511 23.84 -11.66 -18.22
C ASN A 511 23.53 -10.17 -18.12
N ILE A 512 23.20 -9.71 -16.91
CA ILE A 512 22.94 -8.28 -16.66
C ILE A 512 24.24 -7.47 -16.53
N LEU A 513 25.38 -8.13 -16.39
CA LEU A 513 26.70 -7.50 -16.29
C LEU A 513 27.46 -7.50 -17.63
N ALA A 514 26.81 -7.93 -18.73
CA ALA A 514 27.46 -7.96 -20.04
C ALA A 514 27.75 -6.55 -20.55
N THR A 515 28.88 -6.35 -21.21
CA THR A 515 29.26 -5.04 -21.77
C THR A 515 28.40 -4.62 -22.97
N ASN A 516 27.80 -5.60 -23.67
CA ASN A 516 26.89 -5.38 -24.79
C ASN A 516 25.61 -6.19 -24.55
N ASN A 517 24.45 -5.57 -24.77
CA ASN A 517 23.13 -6.22 -24.66
C ASN A 517 22.89 -6.89 -23.30
N ALA A 518 23.29 -6.23 -22.20
CA ALA A 518 23.05 -6.66 -20.82
C ALA A 518 21.55 -6.90 -20.57
N TYR A 519 21.20 -8.16 -20.29
CA TYR A 519 19.80 -8.56 -20.06
C TYR A 519 18.84 -8.06 -21.14
N THR A 520 19.23 -8.12 -22.42
CA THR A 520 18.46 -7.55 -23.53
C THR A 520 17.93 -8.64 -24.46
N LEU A 521 16.63 -8.59 -24.76
CA LEU A 521 16.03 -9.40 -25.81
C LEU A 521 16.37 -8.83 -27.20
N LEU A 522 16.84 -9.68 -28.11
CA LEU A 522 17.13 -9.36 -29.50
C LEU A 522 16.07 -9.98 -30.41
N ASP A 523 15.61 -9.20 -31.39
CA ASP A 523 14.69 -9.65 -32.43
C ASP A 523 15.41 -10.54 -33.49
N PRO A 524 14.68 -11.09 -34.49
CA PRO A 524 15.27 -11.91 -35.55
C PRO A 524 16.33 -11.19 -36.41
N ASN A 525 16.36 -9.85 -36.39
CA ASN A 525 17.33 -9.02 -37.09
C ASN A 525 18.49 -8.58 -36.17
N ASN A 526 18.62 -9.18 -34.99
CA ASN A 526 19.60 -8.84 -33.95
C ASN A 526 19.46 -7.40 -33.40
N VAL A 527 18.27 -6.81 -33.49
CA VAL A 527 17.98 -5.49 -32.94
C VAL A 527 17.46 -5.63 -31.50
N PRO A 528 18.03 -4.88 -30.52
CA PRO A 528 17.50 -4.80 -29.16
C PRO A 528 16.01 -4.42 -29.13
N VAL A 529 15.18 -5.25 -28.51
CA VAL A 529 13.74 -5.00 -28.31
C VAL A 529 13.53 -4.06 -27.13
N THR A 530 13.83 -2.79 -27.34
CA THR A 530 13.79 -1.75 -26.31
C THR A 530 13.07 -0.50 -26.81
N SER A 531 12.44 0.24 -25.90
CA SER A 531 11.78 1.51 -26.22
C SER A 531 11.82 2.47 -25.02
N THR A 532 12.01 3.76 -25.33
CA THR A 532 12.01 4.86 -24.35
C THR A 532 10.81 5.79 -24.48
N THR A 533 9.95 5.58 -25.48
CA THR A 533 8.77 6.41 -25.75
C THR A 533 7.48 5.65 -25.52
N ASP A 534 7.44 4.40 -25.96
CA ASP A 534 6.24 3.57 -25.97
C ASP A 534 6.48 2.24 -25.23
N ASN A 535 5.40 1.61 -24.79
CA ASN A 535 5.47 0.26 -24.21
C ASN A 535 5.56 -0.77 -25.34
N LEU A 536 6.70 -1.47 -25.40
CA LEU A 536 6.86 -2.66 -26.23
C LEU A 536 6.54 -3.90 -25.43
N TRP A 537 5.80 -4.80 -26.04
CA TRP A 537 5.48 -6.10 -25.48
C TRP A 537 5.73 -7.19 -26.54
N VAL A 538 6.46 -8.23 -26.17
CA VAL A 538 6.64 -9.44 -26.97
C VAL A 538 5.92 -10.57 -26.28
N GLY A 539 4.98 -11.19 -27.00
CA GLY A 539 4.06 -12.17 -26.44
C GLY A 539 4.36 -13.61 -26.79
N GLU A 540 3.79 -14.52 -26.00
CA GLU A 540 3.60 -15.94 -26.34
C GLU A 540 4.87 -16.61 -26.89
N MET A 541 5.99 -16.43 -26.18
CA MET A 541 7.28 -17.01 -26.55
C MET A 541 7.52 -18.35 -25.84
N VAL A 542 8.09 -19.33 -26.53
CA VAL A 542 8.46 -20.63 -25.93
C VAL A 542 9.88 -21.06 -26.30
N PRO A 543 10.60 -21.77 -25.42
CA PRO A 543 11.98 -22.16 -25.67
C PRO A 543 12.10 -23.26 -26.73
N ASN A 544 11.14 -24.17 -26.78
CA ASN A 544 11.08 -25.25 -27.77
C ASN A 544 10.13 -24.88 -28.90
N THR A 545 10.45 -25.33 -30.12
CA THR A 545 9.52 -25.22 -31.24
C THR A 545 8.34 -26.15 -31.02
N ILE A 546 7.15 -25.67 -31.36
CA ILE A 546 5.89 -26.37 -31.12
C ILE A 546 5.05 -26.30 -32.38
N ASN A 547 4.32 -27.36 -32.67
CA ASN A 547 3.39 -27.37 -33.78
C ASN A 547 2.05 -26.78 -33.31
N VAL A 548 1.86 -25.49 -33.57
CA VAL A 548 0.63 -24.77 -33.20
C VAL A 548 -0.51 -24.95 -34.20
N GLY A 549 -0.32 -25.70 -35.30
CA GLY A 549 -1.29 -25.76 -36.38
C GLY A 549 -1.48 -24.41 -37.08
N THR A 550 -2.68 -24.13 -37.59
CA THR A 550 -3.04 -22.86 -38.26
C THR A 550 -3.64 -21.81 -37.33
N ASN A 551 -3.64 -22.06 -36.02
CA ASN A 551 -4.24 -21.16 -35.03
C ASN A 551 -3.52 -21.28 -33.68
N ILE A 552 -3.22 -20.12 -33.09
CA ILE A 552 -2.61 -19.98 -31.77
C ILE A 552 -3.41 -20.62 -30.62
N ASP A 553 -4.69 -20.93 -30.81
CA ASP A 553 -5.52 -21.50 -29.75
C ASP A 553 -5.01 -22.86 -29.21
N SER A 554 -4.12 -23.53 -29.95
CA SER A 554 -3.36 -24.68 -29.45
C SER A 554 -2.39 -24.35 -28.30
N LEU A 555 -1.93 -23.10 -28.16
CA LEU A 555 -1.18 -22.65 -26.98
C LEU A 555 -2.06 -22.67 -25.71
N TYR A 556 -3.38 -22.52 -25.87
CA TYR A 556 -4.33 -22.34 -24.78
C TYR A 556 -5.15 -23.60 -24.48
N ASN A 557 -4.95 -24.70 -25.21
CA ASN A 557 -5.65 -25.97 -25.00
C ASN A 557 -5.04 -26.85 -23.88
N GLY A 558 -4.08 -26.32 -23.13
CA GLY A 558 -3.37 -27.02 -22.05
C GLY A 558 -2.09 -27.76 -22.47
N THR A 559 -1.71 -27.74 -23.75
CA THR A 559 -0.45 -28.37 -24.23
C THR A 559 0.79 -27.61 -23.77
N ILE A 560 0.67 -26.28 -23.59
CA ILE A 560 1.78 -25.43 -23.14
C ILE A 560 1.54 -25.02 -21.71
N THR A 561 2.49 -25.42 -20.86
CA THR A 561 2.44 -25.12 -19.43
C THR A 561 3.35 -23.97 -19.04
N GLN A 562 4.24 -23.53 -19.94
CA GLN A 562 5.20 -22.46 -19.70
C GLN A 562 5.43 -21.63 -20.95
N LYS A 563 5.42 -20.32 -20.81
CA LYS A 563 5.74 -19.36 -21.87
C LYS A 563 6.42 -18.13 -21.30
N TYR A 564 7.03 -17.35 -22.17
CA TYR A 564 7.75 -16.14 -21.83
C TYR A 564 7.08 -14.93 -22.47
N THR A 565 7.12 -13.82 -21.76
CA THR A 565 6.75 -12.50 -22.27
C THR A 565 7.86 -11.52 -21.96
N TRP A 566 8.10 -10.59 -22.88
CA TRP A 566 9.06 -9.50 -22.68
C TRP A 566 8.33 -8.17 -22.70
N GLN A 567 8.71 -7.28 -21.80
CA GLN A 567 8.20 -5.92 -21.76
C GLN A 567 9.35 -4.93 -21.67
N SER A 568 9.27 -3.83 -22.41
CA SER A 568 10.18 -2.68 -22.33
C SER A 568 9.39 -1.39 -22.52
N GLY A 569 9.87 -0.27 -21.97
CA GLY A 569 9.16 1.00 -22.05
C GLY A 569 9.78 2.11 -21.18
N PRO A 570 9.19 3.32 -21.22
CA PRO A 570 9.70 4.47 -20.49
C PRO A 570 9.63 4.32 -18.96
N GLN A 571 8.66 3.56 -18.45
CA GLN A 571 8.33 3.56 -17.03
C GLN A 571 9.21 2.57 -16.25
N PRO A 572 9.49 2.82 -14.95
CA PRO A 572 10.30 1.91 -14.15
C PRO A 572 9.76 0.48 -14.12
N TRP A 573 8.44 0.28 -14.05
CA TRP A 573 7.83 -1.05 -14.08
C TRP A 573 7.97 -1.78 -15.43
N ASN A 574 8.42 -1.10 -16.50
CA ASN A 574 8.73 -1.74 -17.78
C ASN A 574 10.18 -2.24 -17.86
N LYS A 575 11.03 -1.91 -16.88
CA LYS A 575 12.45 -2.25 -16.86
C LYS A 575 12.73 -3.30 -15.79
N PHE A 576 13.86 -3.96 -15.90
CA PHE A 576 14.32 -4.88 -14.86
C PHE A 576 15.30 -4.13 -13.94
N TYR A 577 15.11 -4.26 -12.63
CA TYR A 577 15.99 -3.68 -11.62
C TYR A 577 16.49 -4.79 -10.69
N THR A 578 17.78 -4.77 -10.36
CA THR A 578 18.34 -5.61 -9.30
C THR A 578 19.45 -4.89 -8.54
N PHE A 579 19.85 -5.46 -7.41
CA PHE A 579 20.96 -4.99 -6.59
C PHE A 579 22.15 -5.94 -6.74
N LYS A 580 23.31 -5.38 -7.05
CA LYS A 580 24.60 -6.08 -7.07
C LYS A 580 25.43 -5.67 -5.86
N ALA A 581 25.73 -6.61 -4.96
CA ALA A 581 26.53 -6.32 -3.78
C ALA A 581 28.01 -6.10 -4.15
N THR A 582 28.66 -5.08 -3.58
CA THR A 582 30.09 -4.82 -3.83
C THR A 582 31.00 -5.86 -3.18
N SER A 583 30.55 -6.51 -2.11
CA SER A 583 31.34 -7.47 -1.32
C SER A 583 31.72 -8.72 -2.08
N ASP A 584 30.81 -9.24 -2.92
CA ASP A 584 30.96 -10.55 -3.57
C ASP A 584 30.41 -10.58 -5.01
N ASN A 585 29.95 -9.45 -5.55
CA ASN A 585 29.26 -9.33 -6.85
C ASN A 585 28.00 -10.18 -6.96
N SER A 586 27.39 -10.58 -5.84
CA SER A 586 26.11 -11.29 -5.86
C SER A 586 25.00 -10.38 -6.38
N ILE A 587 24.11 -10.96 -7.19
CA ILE A 587 22.96 -10.27 -7.78
C ILE A 587 21.71 -10.75 -7.05
N SER A 588 20.89 -9.80 -6.62
CA SER A 588 19.63 -10.11 -5.96
C SER A 588 18.61 -10.68 -6.96
N SER A 589 17.82 -11.64 -6.50
CA SER A 589 16.69 -12.19 -7.25
C SER A 589 15.40 -11.99 -6.46
N PHE A 590 14.30 -11.85 -7.18
CA PHE A 590 12.99 -11.61 -6.60
C PHE A 590 12.05 -12.73 -6.93
N GLU A 591 11.42 -13.29 -5.91
CA GLU A 591 10.36 -14.26 -6.10
C GLU A 591 9.02 -13.53 -6.29
N PRO A 592 8.10 -14.07 -7.10
CA PRO A 592 6.76 -13.52 -7.19
C PRO A 592 6.06 -13.58 -5.83
N PRO A 593 5.12 -12.66 -5.53
CA PRO A 593 4.28 -12.71 -4.34
C PRO A 593 3.63 -14.08 -4.14
N ILE A 594 3.43 -14.49 -2.89
CA ILE A 594 2.72 -15.73 -2.60
C ILE A 594 1.26 -15.48 -2.96
N SER A 595 0.79 -16.08 -4.04
CA SER A 595 -0.63 -16.10 -4.34
C SER A 595 -1.34 -16.99 -3.33
N LEU A 596 -2.30 -16.41 -2.62
CA LEU A 596 -3.12 -17.04 -1.60
C LEU A 596 -4.59 -17.02 -2.04
N THR A 597 -5.33 -18.02 -1.58
CA THR A 597 -6.77 -18.12 -1.75
C THR A 597 -7.43 -17.95 -0.39
N TYR A 598 -8.27 -16.92 -0.28
CA TYR A 598 -9.18 -16.70 0.84
C TYR A 598 -10.58 -17.13 0.42
N ASN A 599 -11.24 -18.00 1.19
CA ASN A 599 -12.64 -18.34 0.95
C ASN A 599 -13.50 -17.59 1.98
N ASP A 600 -14.34 -16.67 1.51
CA ASP A 600 -15.22 -15.85 2.36
C ASP A 600 -16.58 -16.51 2.64
N GLY A 601 -16.75 -17.78 2.24
CA GLY A 601 -18.02 -18.50 2.30
C GLY A 601 -19.00 -18.16 1.17
N GLN A 602 -18.72 -17.14 0.37
CA GLN A 602 -19.46 -16.77 -0.84
C GLN A 602 -18.69 -17.15 -2.12
N GLY A 603 -17.37 -17.32 -2.03
CA GLY A 603 -16.52 -17.81 -3.12
C GLY A 603 -15.03 -17.64 -2.81
N SER A 604 -14.20 -18.05 -3.76
CA SER A 604 -12.75 -17.83 -3.65
C SER A 604 -12.39 -16.37 -3.94
N ARG A 605 -11.50 -15.80 -3.14
CA ARG A 605 -10.84 -14.51 -3.33
C ARG A 605 -9.35 -14.78 -3.47
N PHE A 606 -8.74 -14.25 -4.52
CA PHE A 606 -7.29 -14.36 -4.71
C PHE A 606 -6.64 -13.10 -4.15
N ILE A 607 -5.59 -13.28 -3.37
CA ILE A 607 -4.82 -12.21 -2.75
C ILE A 607 -3.34 -12.57 -2.80
N GLU A 608 -2.48 -11.56 -2.77
CA GLU A 608 -1.04 -11.75 -2.95
C GLU A 608 -0.30 -11.26 -1.71
N TYR A 609 0.58 -12.10 -1.15
CA TYR A 609 1.43 -11.73 -0.04
C TYR A 609 2.86 -11.46 -0.54
N GLU A 610 3.29 -10.21 -0.45
CA GLU A 610 4.64 -9.80 -0.84
C GLU A 610 5.61 -9.94 0.34
N SER A 611 5.28 -9.31 1.47
CA SER A 611 6.09 -9.28 2.68
C SER A 611 5.24 -8.93 3.91
N PHE A 612 5.84 -8.91 5.10
CA PHE A 612 5.09 -8.71 6.35
C PHE A 612 4.35 -7.37 6.37
N GLY A 613 3.03 -7.42 6.59
CA GLY A 613 2.15 -6.25 6.51
C GLY A 613 1.49 -6.06 5.14
N GLN A 614 1.98 -6.73 4.09
CA GLN A 614 1.58 -6.54 2.69
C GLN A 614 0.73 -7.69 2.17
N LEU A 615 -0.59 -7.49 2.20
CA LEU A 615 -1.55 -8.39 1.58
C LEU A 615 -2.34 -7.60 0.53
N ASN A 616 -1.97 -7.85 -0.73
CA ASN A 616 -2.43 -7.13 -1.90
C ASN A 616 -3.56 -7.88 -2.61
N GLY A 617 -4.20 -7.21 -3.58
CA GLY A 617 -5.26 -7.79 -4.41
C GLY A 617 -6.66 -7.73 -3.81
N ILE A 618 -6.84 -7.10 -2.63
CA ILE A 618 -8.16 -6.77 -2.09
C ILE A 618 -8.69 -5.53 -2.85
N PRO A 619 -9.80 -5.64 -3.60
CA PRO A 619 -10.40 -4.49 -4.26
C PRO A 619 -10.84 -3.45 -3.25
N GLY A 620 -10.92 -2.19 -3.65
CA GLY A 620 -11.43 -1.12 -2.80
C GLY A 620 -12.63 -0.39 -3.37
N LYS A 621 -13.23 0.42 -2.51
CA LYS A 621 -14.36 1.31 -2.78
C LYS A 621 -14.05 2.70 -2.25
N CYS A 622 -14.67 3.69 -2.87
CA CYS A 622 -14.52 5.09 -2.49
C CYS A 622 -15.79 5.56 -1.80
N TYR A 623 -15.69 6.17 -0.63
CA TYR A 623 -16.84 6.77 0.07
C TYR A 623 -16.59 8.24 0.37
N SER A 624 -17.66 9.03 0.41
CA SER A 624 -17.61 10.42 0.89
C SER A 624 -17.60 10.45 2.41
N ARG A 625 -16.66 11.19 3.02
CA ARG A 625 -16.57 11.43 4.47
C ARG A 625 -17.67 12.36 4.99
N LEU A 626 -18.38 13.06 4.11
CA LEU A 626 -19.47 13.97 4.49
C LEU A 626 -20.77 13.22 4.79
N ASP A 627 -21.09 12.21 3.99
CA ASP A 627 -22.40 11.56 3.97
C ASP A 627 -22.36 10.04 3.76
N ASN A 628 -21.17 9.44 3.68
CA ASN A 628 -20.94 8.00 3.47
C ASN A 628 -21.55 7.44 2.18
N THR A 629 -21.69 8.28 1.14
CA THR A 629 -22.16 7.82 -0.17
C THR A 629 -21.02 7.21 -0.98
N LEU A 630 -21.32 6.15 -1.74
CA LEU A 630 -20.36 5.52 -2.66
C LEU A 630 -19.98 6.51 -3.77
N GLN A 631 -18.69 6.63 -4.02
CA GLN A 631 -18.11 7.54 -5.01
C GLN A 631 -17.56 6.74 -6.19
N PRO A 632 -17.67 7.27 -7.43
CA PRO A 632 -17.19 6.57 -8.62
C PRO A 632 -15.65 6.52 -8.71
N GLN A 633 -14.96 7.45 -8.06
CA GLN A 633 -13.49 7.54 -8.05
C GLN A 633 -13.01 8.01 -6.68
N CYS A 634 -11.75 7.70 -6.37
CA CYS A 634 -11.04 8.18 -5.18
C CYS A 634 -10.08 9.29 -5.61
N GLY A 635 -10.16 10.47 -4.99
CA GLY A 635 -9.24 11.59 -5.28
C GLY A 635 -9.76 12.98 -4.92
N GLY A 636 -11.03 13.11 -4.55
CA GLY A 636 -11.60 14.36 -4.01
C GLY A 636 -11.23 14.59 -2.54
N ASN A 637 -11.27 15.86 -2.11
CA ASN A 637 -10.90 16.33 -0.76
C ASN A 637 -11.58 15.55 0.38
N ASP A 638 -12.80 15.07 0.14
CA ASP A 638 -13.63 14.41 1.16
C ASP A 638 -13.86 12.93 0.84
N GLN A 639 -13.09 12.35 -0.09
CA GLN A 639 -13.23 10.94 -0.47
C GLN A 639 -12.25 10.06 0.31
N ILE A 640 -12.68 8.86 0.64
CA ILE A 640 -11.84 7.85 1.28
C ILE A 640 -11.90 6.53 0.54
N TRP A 641 -10.72 5.95 0.28
CA TRP A 641 -10.58 4.58 -0.17
C TRP A 641 -10.68 3.60 1.02
N VAL A 642 -11.53 2.60 0.89
CA VAL A 642 -11.67 1.51 1.86
C VAL A 642 -11.61 0.16 1.14
N PRO A 643 -11.02 -0.89 1.73
CA PRO A 643 -11.10 -2.25 1.20
C PRO A 643 -12.56 -2.71 1.11
N ASP A 644 -12.90 -3.45 0.04
CA ASP A 644 -14.24 -4.00 -0.20
C ASP A 644 -14.60 -5.10 0.82
N TYR A 645 -13.58 -5.81 1.31
CA TYR A 645 -13.73 -6.81 2.36
C TYR A 645 -12.49 -6.85 3.25
N ASN A 646 -12.65 -7.38 4.46
CA ASN A 646 -11.54 -7.67 5.37
C ASN A 646 -11.35 -9.18 5.50
N VAL A 647 -10.10 -9.63 5.67
CA VAL A 647 -9.80 -11.01 6.02
C VAL A 647 -9.75 -11.14 7.55
N PRO A 648 -10.58 -11.95 8.20
CA PRO A 648 -10.59 -12.06 9.66
C PRO A 648 -9.24 -12.57 10.22
N THR A 649 -8.82 -12.05 11.37
CA THR A 649 -7.66 -12.61 12.11
C THR A 649 -7.90 -14.08 12.42
N GLY A 650 -6.88 -14.91 12.20
CA GLY A 650 -6.93 -16.36 12.41
C GLY A 650 -7.49 -17.12 11.22
N THR A 651 -7.86 -16.45 10.12
CA THR A 651 -8.24 -17.12 8.88
C THR A 651 -7.06 -17.90 8.31
N GLU A 652 -7.32 -19.14 7.94
CA GLU A 652 -6.40 -19.97 7.17
C GLU A 652 -6.48 -19.57 5.69
N LEU A 653 -5.35 -19.20 5.12
CA LEU A 653 -5.16 -18.85 3.72
C LEU A 653 -4.37 -19.95 3.04
N THR A 654 -4.95 -20.56 2.01
CA THR A 654 -4.28 -21.64 1.28
C THR A 654 -3.46 -21.06 0.14
N GLN A 655 -2.24 -21.56 -0.06
CA GLN A 655 -1.43 -21.19 -1.21
C GLN A 655 -2.13 -21.62 -2.49
N THR A 656 -2.34 -20.66 -3.39
CA THR A 656 -3.04 -20.86 -4.64
C THR A 656 -2.36 -21.94 -5.49
N ALA A 657 -1.01 -21.98 -5.54
CA ALA A 657 -0.27 -22.98 -6.29
C ALA A 657 -0.27 -24.40 -5.66
N ASN A 658 -0.46 -24.51 -4.35
CA ASN A 658 -0.39 -25.77 -3.63
C ASN A 658 -1.42 -25.79 -2.48
N ALA A 659 -2.51 -26.52 -2.68
CA ALA A 659 -3.60 -26.60 -1.72
C ALA A 659 -3.23 -27.23 -0.36
N ASN A 660 -2.05 -27.85 -0.25
CA ASN A 660 -1.55 -28.45 0.99
C ASN A 660 -0.69 -27.48 1.82
N VAL A 661 -0.38 -26.29 1.28
CA VAL A 661 0.36 -25.25 1.99
C VAL A 661 -0.64 -24.19 2.43
N SER A 662 -0.71 -23.96 3.72
CA SER A 662 -1.59 -22.97 4.33
C SER A 662 -0.83 -22.07 5.28
N TYR A 663 -1.33 -20.86 5.45
CA TYR A 663 -0.81 -19.86 6.35
C TYR A 663 -1.95 -19.23 7.15
N PHE A 664 -1.61 -18.57 8.24
CA PHE A 664 -2.57 -17.84 9.07
C PHE A 664 -2.39 -16.34 8.91
N VAL A 665 -3.50 -15.63 8.83
CA VAL A 665 -3.49 -14.17 8.73
C VAL A 665 -3.79 -13.51 10.08
N LYS A 666 -3.15 -12.37 10.34
CA LYS A 666 -3.51 -11.47 11.45
C LYS A 666 -3.72 -10.06 10.93
N GLN A 667 -4.82 -9.42 11.33
CA GLN A 667 -5.04 -8.01 11.06
C GLN A 667 -4.06 -7.17 11.91
N LEU A 668 -3.37 -6.23 11.28
CA LEU A 668 -2.36 -5.38 11.94
C LEU A 668 -2.75 -3.91 11.92
N GLY A 669 -3.24 -3.39 10.79
CA GLY A 669 -3.58 -1.96 10.64
C GLY A 669 -5.09 -1.81 10.41
N ILE A 670 -5.81 -1.35 11.43
CA ILE A 670 -7.27 -1.35 11.47
C ILE A 670 -7.80 0.08 11.60
N ALA A 671 -8.61 0.52 10.64
CA ALA A 671 -9.41 1.73 10.77
C ALA A 671 -10.82 1.39 11.27
N GLN A 672 -11.29 2.15 12.26
CA GLN A 672 -12.70 2.25 12.62
C GLN A 672 -13.27 3.50 11.96
N ASN A 673 -13.93 3.35 10.81
CA ASN A 673 -14.52 4.46 10.09
C ASN A 673 -15.86 4.82 10.71
N LEU A 674 -15.92 5.96 11.42
CA LEU A 674 -17.18 6.46 11.95
C LEU A 674 -18.11 6.80 10.80
N LEU A 675 -19.37 6.35 10.90
CA LEU A 675 -20.36 6.61 9.87
C LEU A 675 -21.11 7.90 10.21
N PRO A 676 -21.09 8.94 9.35
CA PRO A 676 -21.90 10.13 9.55
C PRO A 676 -23.37 9.74 9.59
N LEU A 677 -24.09 10.26 10.59
CA LEU A 677 -25.53 10.06 10.72
C LEU A 677 -26.25 10.76 9.55
N ALA A 678 -27.13 10.04 8.87
CA ALA A 678 -27.97 10.60 7.83
C ALA A 678 -28.92 11.68 8.39
N VAL A 679 -29.34 12.62 7.54
CA VAL A 679 -30.31 13.67 7.90
C VAL A 679 -31.59 13.05 8.46
N GLY A 680 -31.99 13.48 9.66
CA GLY A 680 -33.18 13.01 10.36
C GLY A 680 -33.01 13.02 11.88
N ALA A 681 -33.99 12.45 12.58
CA ALA A 681 -34.12 12.56 14.04
C ALA A 681 -32.89 12.09 14.84
N ALA A 682 -32.15 11.07 14.36
CA ALA A 682 -30.95 10.60 15.03
C ALA A 682 -29.79 11.62 14.95
N ARG A 683 -29.59 12.23 13.77
CA ARG A 683 -28.60 13.30 13.59
C ARG A 683 -29.00 14.53 14.41
N ASP A 684 -30.27 14.90 14.41
CA ASP A 684 -30.77 16.06 15.16
C ASP A 684 -30.60 15.86 16.68
N ALA A 685 -30.85 14.65 17.18
CA ALA A 685 -30.60 14.30 18.58
C ALA A 685 -29.11 14.34 18.93
N CYS A 686 -28.24 13.85 18.04
CA CYS A 686 -26.78 13.90 18.20
C CYS A 686 -26.27 15.34 18.30
N ILE A 687 -26.71 16.22 17.39
CA ILE A 687 -26.38 17.65 17.41
C ILE A 687 -26.92 18.31 18.69
N SER A 688 -28.17 18.03 19.06
CA SER A 688 -28.77 18.58 20.29
C SER A 688 -28.02 18.16 21.56
N ASP A 689 -27.50 16.93 21.60
CA ASP A 689 -26.73 16.38 22.73
C ASP A 689 -25.37 17.09 22.89
N LEU A 690 -24.77 17.53 21.79
CA LEU A 690 -23.45 18.17 21.75
C LEU A 690 -23.50 19.70 21.58
N GLN A 691 -24.68 20.29 21.35
CA GLN A 691 -24.88 21.71 21.05
C GLN A 691 -24.19 22.67 22.03
N THR A 692 -24.26 22.36 23.33
CA THR A 692 -23.61 23.18 24.37
C THR A 692 -22.08 23.14 24.22
N LEU A 693 -21.52 21.96 23.97
CA LEU A 693 -20.07 21.76 23.82
C LEU A 693 -19.56 22.39 22.52
N ILE A 694 -20.30 22.28 21.41
CA ILE A 694 -19.97 23.00 20.15
C ILE A 694 -20.01 24.51 20.33
N THR A 695 -20.97 25.02 21.10
CA THR A 695 -21.04 26.45 21.40
C THR A 695 -19.81 26.88 22.20
N GLN A 696 -19.47 26.12 23.25
CA GLN A 696 -18.27 26.34 24.07
C GLN A 696 -16.98 26.27 23.24
N ALA A 697 -16.88 25.35 22.28
CA ALA A 697 -15.77 25.31 21.34
C ALA A 697 -15.56 26.65 20.63
N GLY A 698 -16.62 27.40 20.34
CA GLY A 698 -16.55 28.71 19.70
C GLY A 698 -16.32 29.91 20.63
N THR A 699 -16.60 29.77 21.93
CA THR A 699 -16.66 30.92 22.87
C THR A 699 -15.70 30.84 24.04
N ASP A 700 -15.19 29.65 24.39
CA ASP A 700 -14.27 29.48 25.50
C ASP A 700 -12.89 30.03 25.15
N SER A 701 -12.42 31.01 25.92
CA SER A 701 -11.11 31.65 25.73
C SER A 701 -9.93 30.70 25.99
N ASN A 702 -10.13 29.57 26.67
CA ASN A 702 -9.09 28.57 26.84
C ASN A 702 -8.85 27.74 25.56
N VAL A 703 -9.82 27.69 24.64
CA VAL A 703 -9.80 26.89 23.39
C VAL A 703 -9.51 27.75 22.16
N THR A 704 -8.88 28.91 22.36
CA THR A 704 -8.39 29.71 21.24
C THR A 704 -7.27 28.95 20.52
N LEU A 705 -7.38 28.85 19.19
CA LEU A 705 -6.35 28.26 18.36
C LEU A 705 -5.00 28.95 18.60
N PRO A 706 -3.94 28.18 18.89
CA PRO A 706 -2.61 28.74 19.07
C PRO A 706 -2.07 29.34 17.76
N THR A 707 -1.10 30.24 17.90
CA THR A 707 -0.37 30.85 16.79
C THR A 707 1.13 30.71 17.01
N LEU A 708 1.92 31.21 16.06
CA LEU A 708 3.37 31.21 16.18
C LEU A 708 3.89 31.95 17.44
N SER A 709 3.12 32.89 18.01
CA SER A 709 3.55 33.57 19.25
C SER A 709 3.55 32.66 20.48
N ASP A 710 2.85 31.53 20.43
CA ASP A 710 2.80 30.55 21.53
C ASP A 710 3.98 29.57 21.48
N TRP A 711 4.68 29.49 20.34
CA TRP A 711 5.83 28.62 20.16
C TRP A 711 7.08 29.21 20.82
N VAL A 712 7.87 28.35 21.45
CA VAL A 712 9.15 28.70 22.07
C VAL A 712 10.27 27.94 21.36
N ASP A 713 11.31 28.64 20.94
CA ASP A 713 12.50 28.02 20.36
C ASP A 713 13.12 27.02 21.35
N PRO A 714 13.31 25.74 20.98
CA PRO A 714 13.95 24.74 21.85
C PRO A 714 15.30 25.19 22.39
N ASN A 715 16.11 25.89 21.56
CA ASN A 715 17.45 26.37 21.85
C ASN A 715 18.30 25.38 22.66
N ILE A 716 18.49 24.18 22.09
CA ILE A 716 19.10 23.03 22.78
C ILE A 716 20.61 22.88 22.54
N GLY A 717 21.21 23.80 21.78
CA GLY A 717 22.63 23.75 21.44
C GLY A 717 22.95 22.71 20.36
N THR A 718 24.24 22.37 20.24
CA THR A 718 24.74 21.43 19.23
C THR A 718 24.46 19.98 19.60
N MET A 719 24.13 19.15 18.61
CA MET A 719 23.97 17.71 18.78
C MET A 719 25.22 17.08 19.43
N PRO A 720 25.07 16.36 20.57
CA PRO A 720 26.19 15.64 21.19
C PRO A 720 26.73 14.53 20.29
N SER A 721 28.01 14.23 20.41
CA SER A 721 28.59 13.02 19.79
C SER A 721 28.18 11.79 20.61
N VAL A 722 27.60 10.81 19.93
CA VAL A 722 27.25 9.49 20.47
C VAL A 722 27.91 8.42 19.60
N GLY A 723 28.15 7.23 20.14
CA GLY A 723 28.68 6.11 19.36
C GLY A 723 27.64 5.54 18.38
N ASP A 724 28.10 4.73 17.43
CA ASP A 724 27.26 4.19 16.35
C ASP A 724 26.32 3.05 16.78
N ILE A 725 26.44 2.58 18.03
CA ILE A 725 25.62 1.49 18.57
C ILE A 725 24.36 2.08 19.21
N PRO A 726 23.17 1.83 18.64
CA PRO A 726 21.93 2.32 19.23
C PRO A 726 21.63 1.57 20.54
N LYS A 727 21.26 2.33 21.58
CA LYS A 727 20.84 1.75 22.86
C LYS A 727 19.35 1.36 22.86
N VAL A 728 18.58 1.89 21.91
CA VAL A 728 17.15 1.61 21.75
C VAL A 728 16.85 1.38 20.27
N ILE A 729 16.04 0.36 19.97
CA ILE A 729 15.56 0.07 18.62
C ILE A 729 14.05 -0.16 18.70
N ALA A 730 13.27 0.64 17.97
CA ALA A 730 11.81 0.59 17.91
C ALA A 730 11.12 0.54 19.28
N GLY A 731 11.60 1.35 20.24
CA GLY A 731 11.08 1.40 21.61
C GLY A 731 11.59 0.30 22.55
N VAL A 732 12.49 -0.57 22.12
CA VAL A 732 13.06 -1.64 22.94
C VAL A 732 14.52 -1.34 23.29
N THR A 733 14.83 -1.31 24.59
CA THR A 733 16.20 -1.15 25.09
C THR A 733 17.03 -2.38 24.77
N GLN A 734 18.22 -2.14 24.21
CA GLN A 734 19.15 -3.18 23.81
C GLN A 734 20.04 -3.61 24.99
N PRO A 735 20.34 -4.91 25.13
CA PRO A 735 21.27 -5.38 26.15
C PRO A 735 22.65 -4.73 25.96
N GLN A 736 23.19 -4.14 27.02
CA GLN A 736 24.56 -3.62 27.04
C GLN A 736 25.53 -4.81 27.10
N THR A 737 26.31 -5.05 26.04
CA THR A 737 27.45 -6.00 26.05
C THR A 737 28.73 -5.33 26.49
#